data_AF-A0A354G7F5-F1
#
_entry.id   AF-A0A354G7F5-F1
#
_cell.length_a   1.000
_cell.length_b   1.000
_cell.length_c   1.000
_cell.angle_alpha   90.00
_cell.angle_beta   90.00
_cell.angle_gamma   90.00
#
_symmetry.space_group_name_H-M   'P 1'
#
loop_
_entity.id
_entity.type
_entity.pdbx_description
1 polymer ?
#
loop_
_entity_poly.entity_id
_entity_poly.type
_entity_poly.pdbx_seq_one_letter_code
_entity_poly.pdbx_strand_id
1 'polypeptide(L)'
;MKQIVSILFIFLFIVSGCEPTDSGSSNTTDTADSGYTLSSDGKIATVSTSAGLKEMLAKDGVTEITLKSGNYTEEYEINDAKEVIGSSETSINKISVNSTGAKISSPKITSLLAGKGIGDGDLTLENVTIEGDAVFQGGGSNSIKVKGNSKFEGNVTLDKEGLSFKLESTIQIKKSIVVSKPANLLPIDENSTPPNIAASIAINYDSTQFTKVTLMNIGTSSKLIVGEGVTGMSLGTQAKVATLYTLASGVAIDAAVGAAITQANDTGSIVGAGADAIAQTVTKVEMVLTTELTAIIALMKLNAGLITGANPDNITGNFTLVSTVTVDSSIPALDIKWTSSNPEIIALNGTQATVTRPAVNTTVTLTAEITVGAITVSKGITVIVSGASVVTYTVTFNSNEGSTVNAQIVVSGGLVTKPGNPAKAGFTFNGWYKESTYVTSWDFTKDTVTSNITLYAGWTDNAVTPVTYTVTFKANDGSTDTVQVVNDGELATEPTAPVKAGYTFGGWYKETGLTTAWVFSTEKVTANVELYAKWTINNYTVTFNSNGGSTVTSMNADYNTKVSAPPATPTQSGYTFAGWFKETDLTTKWDFLVDTVTSNITLYAGWTADGVTGTITATIVIGAADPVTLPGDISLSTFETFNVAVSETTYTAYEWYIDGKKLLDINSAPVTGHTIFVSLQPLGLEPGIHELTCVVTNSTEVKSSGSVRFSITN
;
A
#
# COMPACT_ATOMS: atom_id res chain seq x y z
N MET A 1 15.17 43.05 61.55
CA MET A 1 15.05 44.52 61.77
C MET A 1 16.00 45.18 60.76
N LYS A 2 15.58 46.19 59.98
CA LYS A 2 15.88 47.65 60.16
C LYS A 2 17.37 47.91 60.48
N GLN A 3 18.12 48.79 59.80
CA GLN A 3 17.84 50.01 59.00
C GLN A 3 18.61 49.96 57.64
N ILE A 4 18.23 50.58 56.50
CA ILE A 4 18.11 52.02 56.11
C ILE A 4 19.46 52.76 56.29
N VAL A 5 20.17 53.25 55.25
CA VAL A 5 20.02 54.50 54.44
C VAL A 5 20.78 54.27 53.10
N SER A 6 20.31 54.50 51.86
CA SER A 6 19.74 55.68 51.16
C SER A 6 20.74 56.80 50.76
N ILE A 7 21.26 56.76 49.54
CA ILE A 7 21.67 57.97 48.78
C ILE A 7 21.00 57.94 47.39
N LEU A 8 20.67 59.12 46.89
CA LEU A 8 19.85 59.41 45.72
C LEU A 8 20.68 60.14 44.65
N PHE A 9 20.45 59.86 43.37
CA PHE A 9 20.53 60.90 42.34
C PHE A 9 19.47 60.68 41.27
N ILE A 10 18.90 61.79 40.79
CA ILE A 10 17.82 61.84 39.80
C ILE A 10 18.36 62.57 38.57
N PHE A 11 18.02 62.10 37.37
CA PHE A 11 17.65 63.02 36.30
C PHE A 11 16.46 62.47 35.50
N LEU A 12 15.61 63.39 35.06
CA LEU A 12 14.32 63.14 34.43
C LEU A 12 14.27 63.94 33.13
N PHE A 13 13.83 63.33 32.04
CA PHE A 13 13.14 64.05 30.96
C PHE A 13 12.05 63.18 30.34
N ILE A 14 10.92 63.81 30.03
CA ILE A 14 9.71 63.20 29.45
C ILE A 14 9.36 64.01 28.21
N VAL A 15 9.08 63.34 27.09
CA VAL A 15 8.10 63.81 26.10
C VAL A 15 7.32 62.60 25.61
N SER A 16 5.99 62.67 25.65
CA SER A 16 5.07 61.68 25.07
C SER A 16 4.37 62.27 23.85
N GLY A 17 3.93 61.42 22.91
CA GLY A 17 3.06 61.80 21.80
C GLY A 17 2.22 60.62 21.30
N CYS A 18 0.90 60.83 21.17
CA CYS A 18 -0.07 59.93 20.52
C CYS A 18 0.28 59.75 19.02
N GLU A 19 0.19 58.56 18.42
CA GLU A 19 -1.02 57.80 17.99
C GLU A 19 -1.93 58.56 16.99
N PRO A 20 -2.64 57.87 16.06
CA PRO A 20 -2.48 56.53 15.47
C PRO A 20 -2.31 56.64 13.92
N THR A 21 -2.42 55.65 13.02
CA THR A 21 -2.78 54.20 13.03
C THR A 21 -1.60 53.39 12.40
N ASP A 22 -1.64 52.13 11.91
CA ASP A 22 -2.72 51.18 11.58
C ASP A 22 -2.29 49.70 11.75
N SER A 23 -2.97 48.77 11.08
CA SER A 23 -3.03 47.34 11.37
C SER A 23 -2.34 46.42 10.36
N GLY A 24 -1.77 45.31 10.88
CA GLY A 24 -1.04 44.31 10.09
C GLY A 24 -0.62 43.10 10.91
N SER A 25 -1.46 42.64 11.85
CA SER A 25 -1.11 41.57 12.79
C SER A 25 -1.10 40.19 12.13
N SER A 26 0.09 39.63 11.92
CA SER A 26 0.28 38.17 11.82
C SER A 26 0.77 37.64 13.16
N ASN A 27 0.16 36.56 13.65
CA ASN A 27 0.39 36.06 15.00
C ASN A 27 1.53 35.03 15.03
N THR A 28 2.74 35.46 15.36
CA THR A 28 3.89 34.58 15.63
C THR A 28 4.40 34.79 17.05
N THR A 29 3.90 33.99 17.99
CA THR A 29 4.48 33.87 19.32
C THR A 29 5.87 33.23 19.24
N ASP A 30 6.77 33.70 20.11
CA ASP A 30 8.14 33.20 20.30
C ASP A 30 9.13 33.53 19.18
N THR A 31 9.43 34.83 19.03
CA THR A 31 10.69 35.27 18.40
C THR A 31 11.85 34.90 19.31
N ALA A 32 12.60 33.85 18.95
CA ALA A 32 13.83 33.49 19.64
C ALA A 32 14.78 34.70 19.72
N ASP A 33 15.28 35.01 20.92
CA ASP A 33 16.36 35.97 21.11
C ASP A 33 17.56 35.52 20.26
N SER A 34 18.04 36.39 19.37
CA SER A 34 19.22 36.12 18.52
C SER A 34 20.48 35.84 19.34
N GLY A 35 20.47 36.15 20.64
CA GLY A 35 21.56 35.90 21.56
C GLY A 35 22.72 36.86 21.35
N TYR A 36 22.50 37.95 20.61
CA TYR A 36 23.46 39.03 20.41
C TYR A 36 22.75 40.38 20.18
N THR A 37 23.44 41.48 20.50
CA THR A 37 23.08 42.85 20.13
C THR A 37 24.26 43.55 19.45
N LEU A 38 24.00 44.39 18.45
CA LEU A 38 25.03 45.13 17.72
C LEU A 38 25.07 46.61 18.13
N SER A 39 26.24 47.24 17.98
CA SER A 39 26.40 48.70 18.02
C SER A 39 25.65 49.39 16.87
N SER A 40 25.40 50.70 17.00
CA SER A 40 24.73 51.51 15.98
C SER A 40 25.50 51.64 14.67
N ASP A 41 26.80 51.33 14.65
CA ASP A 41 27.64 51.24 13.45
C ASP A 41 27.88 49.79 12.98
N GLY A 42 27.28 48.80 13.64
CA GLY A 42 27.36 47.38 13.31
C GLY A 42 28.69 46.68 13.61
N LYS A 43 29.70 47.37 14.16
CA LYS A 43 31.06 46.82 14.32
C LYS A 43 31.30 46.04 15.61
N ILE A 44 30.56 46.35 16.66
CA ILE A 44 30.72 45.73 17.98
C ILE A 44 29.48 44.87 18.26
N ALA A 45 29.70 43.58 18.47
CA ALA A 45 28.68 42.66 18.95
C ALA A 45 28.82 42.41 20.46
N THR A 46 27.71 42.40 21.18
CA THR A 46 27.62 41.84 22.55
C THR A 46 26.81 40.56 22.48
N VAL A 47 27.41 39.43 22.85
CA VAL A 47 26.87 38.07 22.63
C VAL A 47 26.60 37.34 23.94
N SER A 48 25.61 36.46 23.96
CA SER A 48 25.24 35.61 25.10
C SER A 48 24.83 34.16 24.78
N THR A 49 24.99 33.68 23.53
CA THR A 49 24.71 32.28 23.15
C THR A 49 25.78 31.72 22.20
N SER A 50 25.90 30.39 22.13
CA SER A 50 26.77 29.69 21.16
C SER A 50 26.44 30.08 19.71
N ALA A 51 25.15 30.03 19.34
CA ALA A 51 24.69 30.39 18.01
C ALA A 51 24.99 31.86 17.65
N GLY A 52 24.75 32.79 18.58
CA GLY A 52 25.08 34.20 18.40
C GLY A 52 26.58 34.44 18.22
N LEU A 53 27.44 33.70 18.93
CA LEU A 53 28.89 33.80 18.76
C LEU A 53 29.30 33.34 17.36
N LYS A 54 28.75 32.20 16.92
CA LYS A 54 28.99 31.63 15.60
C LYS A 54 28.54 32.56 14.47
N GLU A 55 27.37 33.19 14.62
CA GLU A 55 26.88 34.17 13.63
C GLU A 55 27.77 35.42 13.60
N MET A 56 28.13 35.99 14.76
CA MET A 56 28.95 37.23 14.80
C MET A 56 30.39 37.00 14.33
N LEU A 57 30.94 35.81 14.52
CA LEU A 57 32.22 35.39 13.94
C LEU A 57 32.17 35.25 12.41
N ALA A 58 31.01 34.88 11.85
CA ALA A 58 30.79 34.80 10.41
C ALA A 58 30.30 36.13 9.78
N LYS A 59 30.04 37.17 10.59
CA LYS A 59 29.44 38.42 10.10
C LYS A 59 30.50 39.39 9.59
N ASP A 60 30.37 39.78 8.32
CA ASP A 60 31.14 40.88 7.74
C ASP A 60 30.93 42.19 8.51
N GLY A 61 31.99 42.99 8.64
CA GLY A 61 31.96 44.31 9.29
C GLY A 61 31.99 44.30 10.82
N VAL A 62 31.69 43.18 11.49
CA VAL A 62 31.91 43.02 12.94
C VAL A 62 33.40 42.87 13.21
N THR A 63 34.00 43.82 13.92
CA THR A 63 35.43 43.82 14.27
C THR A 63 35.68 43.46 15.74
N GLU A 64 34.68 43.62 16.61
CA GLU A 64 34.78 43.33 18.05
C GLU A 64 33.58 42.50 18.51
N ILE A 65 33.82 41.47 19.32
CA ILE A 65 32.81 40.58 19.88
C ILE A 65 33.02 40.47 21.39
N THR A 66 32.22 41.19 22.17
CA THR A 66 32.16 41.08 23.63
C THR A 66 31.22 39.96 24.05
N LEU A 67 31.71 39.01 24.86
CA LEU A 67 30.99 37.84 25.35
C LEU A 67 30.50 38.08 26.79
N LYS A 68 29.19 37.92 27.03
CA LYS A 68 28.68 37.80 28.41
C LYS A 68 29.21 36.51 29.05
N SER A 69 29.30 36.50 30.38
CA SER A 69 29.64 35.31 31.18
C SER A 69 28.72 34.13 30.83
N GLY A 70 29.29 32.95 30.62
CA GLY A 70 28.56 31.76 30.14
C GLY A 70 29.47 30.77 29.41
N ASN A 71 28.88 29.65 29.01
CA ASN A 71 29.58 28.56 28.31
C ASN A 71 29.14 28.51 26.84
N TYR A 72 30.12 28.64 25.95
CA TYR A 72 29.99 28.66 24.50
C TYR A 72 30.48 27.33 23.97
N THR A 73 29.54 26.43 23.68
CA THR A 73 29.78 24.98 23.61
C THR A 73 30.11 24.42 22.22
N GLU A 74 29.85 25.16 21.14
CA GLU A 74 30.17 24.74 19.78
C GLU A 74 31.67 24.86 19.45
N GLU A 75 32.05 24.45 18.23
CA GLU A 75 33.34 24.83 17.63
C GLU A 75 33.19 26.15 16.86
N TYR A 76 34.20 27.02 16.99
CA TYR A 76 34.20 28.39 16.43
C TYR A 76 35.43 28.64 15.54
N GLU A 77 35.26 29.53 14.57
CA GLU A 77 36.36 29.98 13.69
C GLU A 77 36.45 31.51 13.65
N ILE A 78 37.66 32.05 13.74
CA ILE A 78 37.98 33.45 13.44
C ILE A 78 38.66 33.47 12.06
N ASN A 79 37.91 33.82 11.01
CA ASN A 79 38.36 33.78 9.62
C ASN A 79 38.73 35.17 9.04
N ASP A 80 38.55 36.24 9.82
CA ASP A 80 38.97 37.61 9.56
C ASP A 80 39.54 38.30 10.84
N ALA A 81 39.94 39.57 10.75
CA ALA A 81 40.64 40.27 11.83
C ALA A 81 39.70 40.79 12.93
N LYS A 82 39.16 39.89 13.77
CA LYS A 82 38.28 40.23 14.90
C LYS A 82 38.99 40.19 16.26
N GLU A 83 38.58 41.07 17.18
CA GLU A 83 38.86 40.91 18.62
C GLU A 83 37.67 40.25 19.34
N VAL A 84 37.93 39.16 20.08
CA VAL A 84 36.96 38.45 20.91
C VAL A 84 37.28 38.69 22.39
N ILE A 85 36.41 39.43 23.09
CA ILE A 85 36.58 39.86 24.48
C ILE A 85 35.64 39.05 25.38
N GLY A 86 36.18 38.32 26.34
CA GLY A 86 35.44 37.58 27.34
C GLY A 86 35.77 38.00 28.76
N SER A 87 35.56 37.08 29.69
CA SER A 87 35.87 37.21 31.12
C SER A 87 36.37 35.87 31.67
N SER A 88 36.86 35.86 32.91
CA SER A 88 37.16 34.59 33.60
C SER A 88 35.94 33.65 33.72
N GLU A 89 34.73 34.18 33.62
CA GLU A 89 33.46 33.45 33.67
C GLU A 89 32.89 33.17 32.26
N THR A 90 33.72 33.33 31.22
CA THR A 90 33.42 32.99 29.83
C THR A 90 34.23 31.76 29.44
N SER A 91 33.57 30.66 29.11
CA SER A 91 34.21 29.41 28.67
C SER A 91 33.89 29.14 27.20
N ILE A 92 34.90 28.97 26.35
CA ILE A 92 34.76 28.61 24.93
C ILE A 92 35.27 27.18 24.77
N ASN A 93 34.51 26.28 24.14
CA ASN A 93 34.93 24.91 23.91
C ASN A 93 36.16 24.84 22.99
N LYS A 94 35.99 25.10 21.68
CA LYS A 94 37.08 25.06 20.72
C LYS A 94 37.03 26.26 19.80
N ILE A 95 38.18 26.92 19.62
CA ILE A 95 38.30 28.06 18.69
C ILE A 95 39.52 27.90 17.78
N SER A 96 39.26 28.02 16.49
CA SER A 96 40.28 28.03 15.42
C SER A 96 40.46 29.45 14.92
N VAL A 97 41.70 29.90 14.74
CA VAL A 97 42.03 31.23 14.21
C VAL A 97 42.73 31.03 12.88
N ASN A 98 42.11 31.44 11.78
CA ASN A 98 42.63 31.29 10.42
C ASN A 98 42.92 32.65 9.75
N SER A 99 43.05 33.73 10.52
CA SER A 99 43.33 35.06 9.97
C SER A 99 44.28 35.87 10.84
N THR A 100 45.06 36.74 10.18
CA THR A 100 45.99 37.67 10.82
C THR A 100 45.26 38.85 11.47
N GLY A 101 45.80 39.38 12.55
CA GLY A 101 45.25 40.52 13.28
C GLY A 101 44.17 40.15 14.31
N ALA A 102 43.78 38.88 14.37
CA ALA A 102 42.84 38.39 15.37
C ALA A 102 43.38 38.57 16.80
N LYS A 103 42.48 38.83 17.75
CA LYS A 103 42.80 38.96 19.18
C LYS A 103 41.78 38.24 20.04
N ILE A 104 42.23 37.56 21.10
CA ILE A 104 41.36 36.91 22.08
C ILE A 104 41.76 37.36 23.49
N SER A 105 40.80 37.92 24.21
CA SER A 105 41.01 38.70 25.44
C SER A 105 40.17 38.16 26.60
N SER A 106 40.80 37.48 27.57
CA SER A 106 40.27 37.00 28.87
C SER A 106 39.41 35.72 29.01
N PRO A 107 38.92 34.98 27.99
CA PRO A 107 38.13 33.76 28.22
C PRO A 107 38.98 32.55 28.67
N LYS A 108 38.29 31.56 29.25
CA LYS A 108 38.74 30.15 29.28
C LYS A 108 38.48 29.50 27.92
N ILE A 109 39.39 28.66 27.45
CA ILE A 109 39.32 28.01 26.14
C ILE A 109 39.71 26.54 26.30
N THR A 110 38.84 25.59 25.97
CA THR A 110 39.15 24.15 26.16
C THR A 110 40.12 23.63 25.09
N SER A 111 40.09 24.14 23.85
CA SER A 111 41.18 23.95 22.87
C SER A 111 41.32 25.13 21.91
N LEU A 112 42.58 25.46 21.56
CA LEU A 112 42.95 26.56 20.67
C LEU A 112 43.77 26.04 19.48
N LEU A 113 43.33 26.38 18.27
CA LEU A 113 44.12 26.18 17.04
C LEU A 113 44.41 27.53 16.39
N ALA A 114 45.63 28.04 16.50
CA ALA A 114 46.12 29.13 15.65
C ALA A 114 46.53 28.53 14.30
N GLY A 115 45.57 28.43 13.39
CA GLY A 115 45.62 27.67 12.14
C GLY A 115 46.49 28.31 11.05
N LYS A 116 46.69 27.53 9.99
CA LYS A 116 47.58 27.87 8.84
C LYS A 116 47.18 29.18 8.14
N GLY A 117 45.90 29.57 8.19
CA GLY A 117 45.37 30.77 7.53
C GLY A 117 45.92 32.10 8.06
N ILE A 118 46.47 32.14 9.28
CA ILE A 118 47.22 33.31 9.81
C ILE A 118 48.44 33.61 8.92
N GLY A 119 48.96 32.63 8.17
CA GLY A 119 50.11 32.79 7.28
C GLY A 119 51.38 33.08 8.08
N ASP A 120 52.01 34.22 7.79
CA ASP A 120 53.13 34.78 8.57
C ASP A 120 52.69 35.94 9.50
N GLY A 121 51.39 36.22 9.59
CA GLY A 121 50.81 37.34 10.32
C GLY A 121 50.65 37.12 11.83
N ASP A 122 49.87 37.99 12.46
CA ASP A 122 49.79 38.11 13.92
C ASP A 122 48.51 37.50 14.52
N LEU A 123 48.61 37.02 15.76
CA LEU A 123 47.51 36.74 16.68
C LEU A 123 47.93 37.26 18.06
N THR A 124 47.00 37.87 18.80
CA THR A 124 47.22 38.28 20.20
C THR A 124 46.33 37.49 21.15
N LEU A 125 46.92 36.96 22.22
CA LEU A 125 46.24 36.25 23.30
C LEU A 125 46.51 37.00 24.61
N GLU A 126 45.47 37.55 25.24
CA GLU A 126 45.62 38.47 26.39
C GLU A 126 44.75 38.01 27.57
N ASN A 127 45.37 37.71 28.72
CA ASN A 127 44.72 37.14 29.91
C ASN A 127 43.91 35.83 29.70
N VAL A 128 44.12 35.09 28.61
CA VAL A 128 43.37 33.84 28.31
C VAL A 128 43.80 32.66 29.19
N THR A 129 42.91 31.70 29.44
CA THR A 129 43.28 30.42 30.05
C THR A 129 42.95 29.28 29.09
N ILE A 130 43.97 28.65 28.50
CA ILE A 130 43.77 27.45 27.67
C ILE A 130 43.83 26.22 28.57
N GLU A 131 42.70 25.53 28.72
CA GLU A 131 42.51 24.41 29.66
C GLU A 131 43.03 23.08 29.07
N GLY A 132 42.84 22.87 27.77
CA GLY A 132 43.43 21.78 27.00
C GLY A 132 44.59 22.26 26.11
N ASP A 133 44.83 21.53 25.02
CA ASP A 133 45.99 21.78 24.15
C ASP A 133 45.80 23.01 23.25
N ALA A 134 46.91 23.73 23.03
CA ALA A 134 47.04 24.86 22.11
C ALA A 134 48.02 24.51 20.99
N VAL A 135 47.62 24.68 19.72
CA VAL A 135 48.43 24.33 18.54
C VAL A 135 48.60 25.55 17.63
N PHE A 136 49.84 25.85 17.26
CA PHE A 136 50.22 27.03 16.47
C PHE A 136 50.84 26.61 15.13
N GLN A 137 50.01 26.61 14.07
CA GLN A 137 50.36 26.29 12.68
C GLN A 137 50.49 27.53 11.78
N GLY A 138 50.19 28.71 12.30
CA GLY A 138 50.33 30.01 11.63
C GLY A 138 51.13 31.01 12.47
N GLY A 139 51.69 32.02 11.83
CA GLY A 139 52.50 33.09 12.45
C GLY A 139 53.98 33.11 12.01
N GLY A 140 54.50 34.29 11.71
CA GLY A 140 55.89 34.52 11.25
C GLY A 140 56.84 35.04 12.34
N SER A 141 57.84 35.84 11.96
CA SER A 141 58.93 36.25 12.86
C SER A 141 58.54 37.21 14.01
N ASN A 142 57.40 37.89 13.91
CA ASN A 142 56.90 38.84 14.92
C ASN A 142 55.53 38.47 15.51
N SER A 143 55.03 37.27 15.20
CA SER A 143 53.68 36.81 15.49
C SER A 143 53.44 36.35 16.93
N ILE A 144 52.24 35.80 17.15
CA ILE A 144 51.73 35.09 18.34
C ILE A 144 52.21 35.73 19.65
N LYS A 145 51.56 36.84 19.99
CA LYS A 145 51.84 37.67 21.17
C LYS A 145 50.96 37.20 22.32
N VAL A 146 51.56 36.64 23.37
CA VAL A 146 50.86 36.22 24.59
C VAL A 146 51.15 37.19 25.72
N LYS A 147 50.08 37.80 26.24
CA LYS A 147 50.11 38.96 27.13
C LYS A 147 49.29 38.76 28.41
N GLY A 148 49.49 39.65 29.38
CA GLY A 148 48.80 39.67 30.66
C GLY A 148 49.10 38.43 31.49
N ASN A 149 48.09 37.91 32.18
CA ASN A 149 48.21 36.75 33.06
C ASN A 149 47.78 35.44 32.38
N SER A 150 48.06 35.30 31.07
CA SER A 150 47.59 34.13 30.31
C SER A 150 48.22 32.82 30.78
N LYS A 151 47.44 31.73 30.70
CA LYS A 151 47.78 30.40 31.21
C LYS A 151 47.55 29.33 30.16
N PHE A 152 48.45 28.35 30.10
CA PHE A 152 48.30 27.11 29.34
C PHE A 152 48.40 25.93 30.31
N GLU A 153 47.26 25.30 30.57
CA GLU A 153 47.09 24.15 31.44
C GLU A 153 47.33 22.82 30.67
N GLY A 154 47.03 22.81 29.36
CA GLY A 154 47.42 21.75 28.43
C GLY A 154 48.82 21.93 27.83
N ASN A 155 49.08 21.25 26.72
CA ASN A 155 50.35 21.31 26.00
C ASN A 155 50.32 22.41 24.93
N VAL A 156 51.45 23.10 24.73
CA VAL A 156 51.64 24.09 23.65
C VAL A 156 52.42 23.42 22.51
N THR A 157 51.85 23.32 21.32
CA THR A 157 52.56 22.82 20.12
C THR A 157 52.89 23.95 19.16
N LEU A 158 54.16 24.16 18.83
CA LEU A 158 54.61 25.08 17.78
C LEU A 158 54.93 24.30 16.50
N ASP A 159 54.16 24.50 15.44
CA ASP A 159 54.05 23.60 14.28
C ASP A 159 54.19 24.32 12.92
N LYS A 160 54.95 25.41 12.90
CA LYS A 160 55.30 26.18 11.69
C LYS A 160 56.76 26.63 11.72
N GLU A 161 57.46 26.53 10.58
CA GLU A 161 58.86 26.98 10.47
C GLU A 161 58.97 28.51 10.49
N GLY A 162 59.79 29.05 11.39
CA GLY A 162 60.02 30.50 11.56
C GLY A 162 58.93 31.25 12.31
N LEU A 163 57.97 30.53 12.89
CA LEU A 163 57.00 31.06 13.85
C LEU A 163 57.72 31.59 15.10
N SER A 164 57.41 32.82 15.51
CA SER A 164 57.73 33.33 16.84
C SER A 164 56.54 33.20 17.79
N PHE A 165 56.80 32.65 18.97
CA PHE A 165 55.91 32.62 20.13
C PHE A 165 56.47 33.59 21.18
N LYS A 166 55.85 34.77 21.27
CA LYS A 166 56.34 35.93 22.03
C LYS A 166 55.56 36.09 23.33
N LEU A 167 56.26 36.10 24.46
CA LEU A 167 55.69 35.91 25.80
C LEU A 167 56.06 37.02 26.78
N GLU A 168 55.08 37.57 27.49
CA GLU A 168 55.31 38.40 28.68
C GLU A 168 55.86 37.58 29.87
N SER A 169 56.54 38.26 30.82
CA SER A 169 57.17 37.62 31.98
C SER A 169 56.19 36.92 32.94
N THR A 170 54.90 37.26 32.84
CA THR A 170 53.77 36.77 33.64
C THR A 170 53.10 35.50 33.08
N ILE A 171 53.45 35.06 31.87
CA ILE A 171 52.79 33.92 31.22
C ILE A 171 53.14 32.60 31.93
N GLN A 172 52.12 31.77 32.16
CA GLN A 172 52.29 30.46 32.80
C GLN A 172 51.97 29.33 31.80
N ILE A 173 52.91 28.40 31.64
CA ILE A 173 52.72 27.16 30.87
C ILE A 173 53.06 26.01 31.82
N LYS A 174 52.14 25.04 32.00
CA LYS A 174 52.22 24.06 33.10
C LYS A 174 52.60 22.64 32.70
N LYS A 175 52.17 22.12 31.53
CA LYS A 175 52.57 20.78 31.07
C LYS A 175 53.88 20.82 30.28
N SER A 176 53.79 21.15 28.98
CA SER A 176 54.93 21.12 28.07
C SER A 176 54.78 22.12 26.93
N ILE A 177 55.91 22.49 26.34
CA ILE A 177 55.98 23.07 25.00
C ILE A 177 56.63 22.03 24.08
N VAL A 178 55.98 21.68 22.98
CA VAL A 178 56.56 20.83 21.92
C VAL A 178 56.76 21.68 20.67
N VAL A 179 58.01 21.80 20.23
CA VAL A 179 58.41 22.53 19.02
C VAL A 179 58.57 21.50 17.90
N SER A 180 57.51 21.29 17.11
CA SER A 180 57.41 20.28 16.05
C SER A 180 57.86 20.78 14.68
N LYS A 181 58.16 22.08 14.54
CA LYS A 181 58.96 22.68 13.45
C LYS A 181 59.83 23.81 14.02
N PRO A 182 60.96 24.19 13.40
CA PRO A 182 61.85 25.22 13.93
C PRO A 182 61.14 26.54 14.20
N ALA A 183 61.07 26.96 15.47
CA ALA A 183 60.29 28.11 15.92
C ALA A 183 61.05 28.89 17.00
N ASN A 184 60.68 30.15 17.21
CA ASN A 184 61.35 31.04 18.17
C ASN A 184 60.54 31.16 19.46
N LEU A 185 61.15 30.85 20.60
CA LEU A 185 60.62 31.06 21.94
C LEU A 185 61.23 32.33 22.53
N LEU A 186 60.47 33.43 22.55
CA LEU A 186 61.00 34.78 22.74
C LEU A 186 60.27 35.55 23.85
N PRO A 187 60.92 36.55 24.47
CA PRO A 187 60.21 37.57 25.24
C PRO A 187 59.25 38.37 24.33
N ILE A 188 58.29 39.08 24.92
CA ILE A 188 57.32 39.90 24.17
C ILE A 188 58.04 40.97 23.31
N ASP A 189 59.03 41.62 23.92
CA ASP A 189 59.96 42.57 23.30
C ASP A 189 61.40 42.20 23.66
N GLU A 190 62.37 42.47 22.78
CA GLU A 190 63.77 42.04 22.92
C GLU A 190 64.46 42.51 24.22
N ASN A 191 64.06 43.69 24.71
CA ASN A 191 64.58 44.32 25.95
C ASN A 191 63.71 44.04 27.19
N SER A 192 62.62 43.29 27.07
CA SER A 192 61.74 42.95 28.19
C SER A 192 62.27 41.75 28.98
N THR A 193 61.90 41.66 30.26
CA THR A 193 62.23 40.51 31.11
C THR A 193 61.64 39.23 30.51
N PRO A 194 62.46 38.22 30.17
CA PRO A 194 61.96 37.02 29.52
C PRO A 194 61.20 36.08 30.47
N PRO A 195 60.29 35.25 29.95
CA PRO A 195 59.39 34.41 30.77
C PRO A 195 60.14 33.28 31.49
N ASN A 196 59.70 32.96 32.71
CA ASN A 196 60.14 31.76 33.41
C ASN A 196 59.13 30.64 33.18
N ILE A 197 59.52 29.63 32.40
CA ILE A 197 58.67 28.52 31.98
C ILE A 197 58.99 27.31 32.84
N ALA A 198 58.10 27.01 33.80
CA ALA A 198 58.24 25.87 34.70
C ALA A 198 57.99 24.52 33.98
N ALA A 199 57.17 24.52 32.92
CA ALA A 199 56.99 23.38 32.03
C ALA A 199 58.30 22.96 31.33
N SER A 200 58.40 21.68 31.03
CA SER A 200 59.47 21.13 30.20
C SER A 200 59.27 21.53 28.73
N ILE A 201 60.36 21.83 28.03
CA ILE A 201 60.37 22.25 26.61
C ILE A 201 61.03 21.15 25.79
N ALA A 202 60.37 20.73 24.72
CA ALA A 202 60.74 19.60 23.88
C ALA A 202 60.86 20.05 22.42
N ILE A 203 62.05 19.94 21.83
CA ILE A 203 62.31 20.26 20.42
C ILE A 203 62.31 18.95 19.64
N ASN A 204 61.39 18.78 18.69
CA ASN A 204 61.14 17.49 18.04
C ASN A 204 60.74 17.66 16.56
N TYR A 205 61.75 17.85 15.71
CA TYR A 205 61.62 17.87 14.26
C TYR A 205 62.83 17.18 13.61
N ASP A 206 62.68 16.78 12.35
CA ASP A 206 63.81 16.40 11.49
C ASP A 206 64.41 17.68 10.86
N SER A 207 65.62 18.04 11.27
CA SER A 207 66.34 19.21 10.76
C SER A 207 66.58 19.18 9.25
N THR A 208 66.58 18.01 8.60
CA THR A 208 66.82 17.92 7.15
C THR A 208 65.66 18.46 6.31
N GLN A 209 64.47 18.64 6.92
CA GLN A 209 63.27 19.17 6.26
C GLN A 209 63.16 20.71 6.31
N PHE A 210 64.10 21.41 6.96
CA PHE A 210 63.98 22.83 7.26
C PHE A 210 65.25 23.64 6.99
N THR A 211 65.08 24.96 6.87
CA THR A 211 66.16 25.92 6.62
C THR A 211 66.55 26.73 7.85
N LYS A 212 65.65 26.81 8.83
CA LYS A 212 65.83 27.51 10.11
C LYS A 212 66.09 26.54 11.24
N VAL A 213 66.66 27.04 12.32
CA VAL A 213 66.78 26.36 13.62
C VAL A 213 65.88 27.04 14.65
N THR A 214 65.51 26.32 15.72
CA THR A 214 64.84 26.94 16.88
C THR A 214 65.75 27.98 17.53
N LEU A 215 65.21 29.16 17.84
CA LEU A 215 65.85 30.17 18.70
C LEU A 215 65.09 30.24 20.04
N MET A 216 65.79 30.11 21.16
CA MET A 216 65.18 30.14 22.49
C MET A 216 65.86 31.21 23.35
N ASN A 217 65.10 32.22 23.81
CA ASN A 217 65.60 33.35 24.59
C ASN A 217 64.73 33.61 25.84
N ILE A 218 64.43 32.55 26.60
CA ILE A 218 63.52 32.61 27.76
C ILE A 218 64.26 32.58 29.11
N GLY A 219 63.67 33.18 30.14
CA GLY A 219 64.35 33.57 31.37
C GLY A 219 64.80 32.40 32.25
N THR A 220 64.00 31.34 32.33
CA THR A 220 64.38 30.03 32.90
C THR A 220 63.49 28.95 32.31
N SER A 221 64.05 27.80 31.98
CA SER A 221 63.34 26.54 31.71
C SER A 221 63.75 25.46 32.71
N SER A 222 62.80 24.61 33.13
CA SER A 222 63.08 23.48 34.02
C SER A 222 63.89 22.39 33.30
N LYS A 223 63.44 21.98 32.11
CA LYS A 223 64.13 21.06 31.22
C LYS A 223 63.99 21.51 29.76
N LEU A 224 65.08 21.40 29.01
CA LEU A 224 65.11 21.50 27.56
C LEU A 224 65.52 20.12 27.01
N ILE A 225 64.63 19.50 26.25
CA ILE A 225 64.78 18.15 25.70
C ILE A 225 64.85 18.28 24.18
N VAL A 226 65.91 17.76 23.56
CA VAL A 226 66.20 17.95 22.14
C VAL A 226 66.22 16.60 21.44
N GLY A 227 65.29 16.43 20.49
CA GLY A 227 64.97 15.16 19.84
C GLY A 227 66.01 14.65 18.86
N GLU A 228 65.92 13.35 18.56
CA GLU A 228 66.91 12.59 17.78
C GLU A 228 67.15 13.15 16.36
N GLY A 229 66.15 13.79 15.75
CA GLY A 229 66.23 14.41 14.42
C GLY A 229 66.76 15.86 14.40
N VAL A 230 66.99 16.47 15.56
CA VAL A 230 67.39 17.89 15.65
C VAL A 230 68.91 18.01 15.62
N THR A 231 69.46 18.50 14.52
CA THR A 231 70.91 18.73 14.37
C THR A 231 71.41 20.00 15.06
N GLY A 232 70.53 20.94 15.43
CA GLY A 232 70.92 22.13 16.19
C GLY A 232 69.80 23.13 16.50
N MET A 233 70.10 24.04 17.43
CA MET A 233 69.28 25.16 17.87
C MET A 233 70.14 26.25 18.53
N SER A 234 69.65 27.49 18.61
CA SER A 234 70.36 28.61 19.24
C SER A 234 69.73 29.03 20.56
N LEU A 235 70.56 29.39 21.55
CA LEU A 235 70.15 30.00 22.82
C LEU A 235 70.54 31.48 22.84
N GLY A 236 69.55 32.36 23.03
CA GLY A 236 69.74 33.81 23.08
C GLY A 236 70.44 34.29 24.36
N THR A 237 70.85 35.57 24.37
CA THR A 237 71.67 36.18 25.44
C THR A 237 71.02 36.21 26.82
N GLN A 238 69.70 36.01 26.92
CA GLN A 238 68.96 35.95 28.18
C GLN A 238 68.48 34.52 28.53
N ALA A 239 68.80 33.52 27.69
CA ALA A 239 68.30 32.16 27.82
C ALA A 239 68.89 31.43 29.04
N LYS A 240 68.04 30.77 29.85
CA LYS A 240 68.51 29.88 30.93
C LYS A 240 67.82 28.53 30.91
N VAL A 241 68.62 27.47 31.08
CA VAL A 241 68.20 26.08 31.04
C VAL A 241 68.71 25.39 32.31
N ALA A 242 67.82 24.93 33.18
CA ALA A 242 68.22 24.24 34.40
C ALA A 242 68.75 22.82 34.11
N THR A 243 68.15 22.11 33.13
CA THR A 243 68.65 20.82 32.64
C THR A 243 68.48 20.70 31.12
N LEU A 244 69.58 20.44 30.40
CA LEU A 244 69.60 20.09 28.98
C LEU A 244 69.68 18.58 28.79
N TYR A 245 68.82 18.03 27.94
CA TYR A 245 68.78 16.62 27.56
C TYR A 245 68.77 16.48 26.03
N THR A 246 69.88 16.08 25.42
CA THR A 246 69.92 15.65 24.01
C THR A 246 69.61 14.16 23.90
N LEU A 247 68.71 13.76 23.00
CA LEU A 247 68.37 12.34 22.74
C LEU A 247 69.32 11.69 21.71
N ALA A 248 70.06 12.47 20.94
CA ALA A 248 71.11 12.02 20.03
C ALA A 248 72.45 12.74 20.30
N SER A 249 73.55 12.17 19.82
CA SER A 249 74.87 12.79 19.88
C SER A 249 75.12 13.73 18.69
N GLY A 250 75.90 14.79 18.92
CA GLY A 250 76.30 15.74 17.85
C GLY A 250 75.27 16.82 17.52
N VAL A 251 74.32 17.07 18.43
CA VAL A 251 73.39 18.20 18.35
C VAL A 251 74.16 19.50 18.62
N ALA A 252 74.06 20.50 17.74
CA ALA A 252 74.70 21.80 17.95
C ALA A 252 73.79 22.80 18.70
N ILE A 253 74.01 22.97 20.01
CA ILE A 253 73.36 23.99 20.84
C ILE A 253 74.22 25.26 20.82
N ASP A 254 73.95 26.16 19.88
CA ASP A 254 74.66 27.43 19.70
C ASP A 254 74.25 28.46 20.77
N ALA A 255 75.05 28.55 21.84
CA ALA A 255 74.78 29.43 22.96
C ALA A 255 75.43 30.82 22.77
N ALA A 256 74.62 31.88 22.82
CA ALA A 256 75.11 33.25 22.83
C ALA A 256 75.75 33.63 24.18
N VAL A 257 76.61 34.66 24.17
CA VAL A 257 77.19 35.23 25.40
C VAL A 257 76.07 35.73 26.31
N GLY A 258 76.01 35.21 27.54
CA GLY A 258 74.95 35.51 28.53
C GLY A 258 73.93 34.37 28.72
N ALA A 259 73.84 33.43 27.78
CA ALA A 259 73.08 32.20 27.97
C ALA A 259 73.67 31.35 29.10
N ALA A 260 72.84 30.60 29.82
CA ALA A 260 73.27 29.74 30.93
C ALA A 260 72.61 28.35 30.88
N ILE A 261 73.41 27.30 31.08
CA ILE A 261 72.95 25.92 31.21
C ILE A 261 73.51 25.37 32.52
N THR A 262 72.64 25.02 33.48
CA THR A 262 73.08 24.56 34.81
C THR A 262 73.48 23.09 34.80
N GLN A 263 72.76 22.25 34.06
CA GLN A 263 73.06 20.82 33.92
C GLN A 263 72.87 20.36 32.46
N ALA A 264 73.67 19.38 32.02
CA ALA A 264 73.53 18.77 30.68
C ALA A 264 73.93 17.29 30.69
N ASN A 265 73.30 16.45 29.86
CA ASN A 265 73.76 15.06 29.65
C ASN A 265 74.94 14.96 28.69
N ASP A 266 74.92 15.74 27.61
CA ASP A 266 76.06 15.94 26.73
C ASP A 266 76.49 17.40 26.70
N THR A 267 77.62 17.68 27.33
CA THR A 267 78.28 19.00 27.30
C THR A 267 79.00 19.25 25.97
N GLY A 268 79.30 18.21 25.19
CA GLY A 268 79.91 18.34 23.86
C GLY A 268 78.95 18.85 22.79
N SER A 269 77.64 18.75 23.04
CA SER A 269 76.58 19.38 22.24
C SER A 269 76.52 20.92 22.42
N ILE A 270 77.20 21.50 23.41
CA ILE A 270 77.16 22.96 23.68
C ILE A 270 78.26 23.66 22.89
N VAL A 271 77.88 24.56 21.98
CA VAL A 271 78.77 25.30 21.08
C VAL A 271 78.42 26.80 21.06
N GLY A 272 79.07 27.59 20.21
CA GLY A 272 78.80 29.03 20.10
C GLY A 272 79.61 29.90 21.06
N ALA A 273 79.40 31.22 20.99
CA ALA A 273 80.22 32.22 21.68
C ALA A 273 80.12 32.21 23.22
N GLY A 274 79.08 31.59 23.79
CA GLY A 274 78.90 31.39 25.22
C GLY A 274 79.43 30.05 25.76
N ALA A 275 79.85 29.13 24.88
CA ALA A 275 80.21 27.76 25.26
C ALA A 275 81.32 27.69 26.34
N ASP A 276 82.40 28.47 26.18
CA ASP A 276 83.52 28.48 27.13
C ASP A 276 83.11 28.91 28.55
N ALA A 277 82.11 29.79 28.68
CA ALA A 277 81.58 30.23 29.97
C ALA A 277 80.63 29.19 30.59
N ILE A 278 79.81 28.56 29.75
CA ILE A 278 78.88 27.49 30.18
C ILE A 278 79.68 26.25 30.60
N ALA A 279 80.72 25.85 29.85
CA ALA A 279 81.57 24.70 30.13
C ALA A 279 82.26 24.74 31.50
N GLN A 280 82.47 25.93 32.07
CA GLN A 280 83.04 26.13 33.41
C GLN A 280 82.01 25.98 34.55
N THR A 281 80.71 25.95 34.24
CA THR A 281 79.62 26.02 35.24
C THR A 281 78.57 24.92 35.09
N VAL A 282 78.46 24.29 33.92
CA VAL A 282 77.51 23.21 33.64
C VAL A 282 77.91 21.92 34.36
N THR A 283 76.98 21.33 35.10
CA THR A 283 77.17 20.03 35.75
C THR A 283 76.72 18.91 34.80
N LYS A 284 77.57 17.90 34.56
CA LYS A 284 77.16 16.73 33.78
C LYS A 284 76.19 15.87 34.59
N VAL A 285 75.05 15.48 33.99
CA VAL A 285 74.00 14.67 34.64
C VAL A 285 73.52 13.55 33.72
N GLU A 286 73.24 12.36 34.25
CA GLU A 286 72.68 11.26 33.45
C GLU A 286 71.18 11.47 33.18
N MET A 287 70.68 11.02 32.02
CA MET A 287 69.26 11.14 31.69
C MET A 287 68.44 10.07 32.41
N VAL A 288 67.90 10.42 33.58
CA VAL A 288 67.00 9.55 34.33
C VAL A 288 65.57 9.71 33.83
N LEU A 289 65.03 8.67 33.21
CA LEU A 289 63.67 8.62 32.67
C LEU A 289 62.60 8.58 33.77
N THR A 290 62.33 9.75 34.39
CA THR A 290 61.21 9.91 35.32
C THR A 290 59.86 9.78 34.59
N THR A 291 58.79 9.48 35.33
CA THR A 291 57.41 9.43 34.83
C THR A 291 57.04 10.62 33.95
N GLU A 292 57.48 11.82 34.35
CA GLU A 292 57.27 13.08 33.62
C GLU A 292 58.10 13.12 32.32
N LEU A 293 59.40 12.81 32.38
CA LEU A 293 60.28 12.84 31.20
C LEU A 293 59.86 11.79 30.16
N THR A 294 59.51 10.59 30.61
CA THR A 294 58.95 9.52 29.77
C THR A 294 57.64 9.94 29.11
N ALA A 295 56.74 10.62 29.82
CA ALA A 295 55.51 11.15 29.24
C ALA A 295 55.78 12.26 28.21
N ILE A 296 56.78 13.14 28.45
CA ILE A 296 57.16 14.19 27.49
C ILE A 296 57.76 13.55 26.22
N ILE A 297 58.67 12.59 26.33
CA ILE A 297 59.25 11.92 25.15
C ILE A 297 58.20 11.06 24.44
N ALA A 298 57.24 10.47 25.16
CA ALA A 298 56.08 9.83 24.54
C ALA A 298 55.26 10.84 23.71
N LEU A 299 55.00 12.04 24.24
CA LEU A 299 54.32 13.11 23.51
C LEU A 299 55.16 13.64 22.32
N MET A 300 56.48 13.72 22.44
CA MET A 300 57.38 14.01 21.30
C MET A 300 57.18 12.98 20.18
N LYS A 301 57.22 11.69 20.52
CA LYS A 301 57.03 10.61 19.53
C LYS A 301 55.58 10.52 19.02
N LEU A 302 54.56 10.93 19.80
CA LEU A 302 53.19 11.18 19.28
C LEU A 302 53.13 12.32 18.24
N ASN A 303 54.02 13.31 18.29
CA ASN A 303 54.08 14.34 17.24
C ASN A 303 54.82 13.84 15.98
N ALA A 304 55.46 12.67 16.01
CA ALA A 304 56.23 12.09 14.91
C ALA A 304 55.65 10.73 14.45
N GLY A 305 54.66 10.77 13.54
CA GLY A 305 54.24 9.57 12.80
C GLY A 305 53.10 8.75 13.40
N LEU A 306 52.11 9.39 14.03
CA LEU A 306 50.92 8.72 14.58
C LEU A 306 50.04 7.97 13.55
N ILE A 307 50.16 8.31 12.26
CA ILE A 307 49.50 7.62 11.15
C ILE A 307 50.59 7.25 10.15
N THR A 308 50.90 5.96 10.06
CA THR A 308 51.95 5.44 9.17
C THR A 308 51.33 4.87 7.89
N GLY A 309 51.94 5.16 6.74
CA GLY A 309 51.56 4.57 5.45
C GLY A 309 50.24 5.05 4.82
N ALA A 310 49.51 5.99 5.45
CA ALA A 310 48.27 6.56 4.92
C ALA A 310 48.33 8.09 4.84
N ASN A 311 47.60 8.69 3.88
CA ASN A 311 47.44 10.14 3.80
C ASN A 311 46.35 10.59 4.79
N PRO A 312 46.66 11.38 5.84
CA PRO A 312 45.65 11.81 6.84
C PRO A 312 44.52 12.67 6.25
N ASP A 313 44.77 13.36 5.13
CA ASP A 313 43.80 14.27 4.51
C ASP A 313 42.80 13.54 3.59
N ASN A 314 43.05 12.28 3.20
CA ASN A 314 42.17 11.54 2.27
C ASN A 314 42.32 10.01 2.42
N ILE A 315 41.45 9.41 3.23
CA ILE A 315 41.58 8.01 3.67
C ILE A 315 40.58 7.11 2.93
N THR A 316 41.05 6.50 1.85
CA THR A 316 40.25 5.70 0.89
C THR A 316 40.02 4.23 1.28
N GLY A 317 40.58 3.78 2.40
CA GLY A 317 40.50 2.40 2.90
C GLY A 317 40.41 2.37 4.43
N ASN A 318 40.11 1.21 5.01
CA ASN A 318 40.33 1.03 6.46
C ASN A 318 41.85 1.07 6.73
N PHE A 319 42.27 1.68 7.83
CA PHE A 319 43.69 1.75 8.21
C PHE A 319 43.88 1.51 9.70
N THR A 320 45.04 0.98 10.08
CA THR A 320 45.39 0.66 11.46
C THR A 320 46.19 1.80 12.07
N LEU A 321 45.81 2.20 13.28
CA LEU A 321 46.52 3.19 14.08
C LEU A 321 47.64 2.52 14.88
N VAL A 322 48.71 3.25 15.18
CA VAL A 322 49.82 2.72 16.00
C VAL A 322 49.32 2.41 17.42
N SER A 323 49.48 1.17 17.86
CA SER A 323 48.98 0.68 19.16
C SER A 323 49.94 0.93 20.32
N THR A 324 51.21 1.21 20.05
CA THR A 324 52.26 1.39 21.05
C THR A 324 53.31 2.42 20.61
N VAL A 325 54.03 3.02 21.56
CA VAL A 325 55.23 3.84 21.30
C VAL A 325 56.41 3.39 22.16
N THR A 326 57.59 3.32 21.54
CA THR A 326 58.87 3.07 22.24
C THR A 326 59.56 4.40 22.53
N VAL A 327 59.52 4.84 23.79
CA VAL A 327 60.23 6.04 24.25
C VAL A 327 61.74 5.83 24.24
N ASP A 328 62.19 4.75 24.88
CA ASP A 328 63.58 4.31 24.96
C ASP A 328 63.64 2.78 24.85
N SER A 329 64.79 2.24 24.40
CA SER A 329 64.98 0.80 24.18
C SER A 329 65.05 -0.05 25.47
N SER A 330 65.31 0.57 26.62
CA SER A 330 65.39 -0.11 27.93
C SER A 330 64.04 -0.22 28.64
N ILE A 331 63.01 0.50 28.19
CA ILE A 331 61.65 0.43 28.76
C ILE A 331 60.70 -0.35 27.85
N PRO A 332 59.70 -1.07 28.40
CA PRO A 332 58.63 -1.65 27.58
C PRO A 332 57.91 -0.58 26.76
N ALA A 333 57.49 -0.94 25.55
CA ALA A 333 56.69 -0.06 24.70
C ALA A 333 55.37 0.30 25.41
N LEU A 334 55.01 1.59 25.38
CA LEU A 334 53.85 2.13 26.07
C LEU A 334 52.62 2.00 25.18
N ASP A 335 51.53 1.43 25.69
CA ASP A 335 50.26 1.34 24.96
C ASP A 335 49.68 2.73 24.65
N ILE A 336 49.13 2.86 23.43
CA ILE A 336 48.40 4.03 22.96
C ILE A 336 46.91 3.70 22.96
N LYS A 337 46.17 4.32 23.87
CA LYS A 337 44.70 4.28 23.88
C LYS A 337 44.19 5.28 22.84
N TRP A 338 43.29 4.82 21.96
CA TRP A 338 42.68 5.66 20.93
C TRP A 338 41.22 5.95 21.21
N THR A 339 40.80 7.17 20.89
CA THR A 339 39.41 7.63 20.90
C THR A 339 39.13 8.45 19.63
N SER A 340 37.85 8.69 19.32
CA SER A 340 37.42 9.44 18.13
C SER A 340 36.23 10.34 18.47
N SER A 341 36.17 11.52 17.84
CA SER A 341 34.98 12.40 17.90
C SER A 341 33.72 11.78 17.28
N ASN A 342 33.86 10.73 16.46
CA ASN A 342 32.80 9.77 16.14
C ASN A 342 33.22 8.36 16.58
N PRO A 343 32.63 7.79 17.65
CA PRO A 343 32.96 6.45 18.14
C PRO A 343 32.77 5.32 17.11
N GLU A 344 31.83 5.44 16.17
CA GLU A 344 31.53 4.39 15.17
C GLU A 344 32.66 4.18 14.14
N ILE A 345 33.57 5.16 14.06
CA ILE A 345 34.67 5.19 13.08
C ILE A 345 35.95 4.52 13.62
N ILE A 346 36.01 4.09 14.89
CA ILE A 346 37.09 3.22 15.40
C ILE A 346 36.53 1.85 15.78
N ALA A 347 37.04 0.80 15.14
CA ALA A 347 36.94 -0.57 15.63
C ALA A 347 38.18 -0.90 16.50
N LEU A 348 37.95 -1.41 17.71
CA LEU A 348 39.02 -1.88 18.61
C LEU A 348 39.12 -3.40 18.58
N ASN A 349 40.33 -3.93 18.46
CA ASN A 349 40.64 -5.35 18.58
C ASN A 349 41.88 -5.53 19.48
N GLY A 350 41.64 -5.76 20.78
CA GLY A 350 42.69 -5.62 21.80
C GLY A 350 43.19 -4.17 21.89
N THR A 351 44.51 -3.98 21.88
CA THR A 351 45.15 -2.65 21.82
C THR A 351 45.23 -2.09 20.39
N GLN A 352 44.85 -2.86 19.37
CA GLN A 352 44.86 -2.38 17.98
C GLN A 352 43.57 -1.62 17.66
N ALA A 353 43.70 -0.33 17.36
CA ALA A 353 42.62 0.49 16.83
C ALA A 353 42.70 0.51 15.29
N THR A 354 41.61 0.19 14.62
CA THR A 354 41.46 0.27 13.16
C THR A 354 40.34 1.23 12.83
N VAL A 355 40.61 2.21 11.97
CA VAL A 355 39.60 3.14 11.49
C VAL A 355 38.78 2.49 10.38
N THR A 356 37.46 2.53 10.53
CA THR A 356 36.47 1.97 9.61
C THR A 356 35.89 3.06 8.71
N ARG A 357 35.63 2.73 7.44
CA ARG A 357 34.97 3.67 6.52
C ARG A 357 33.48 3.86 6.88
N PRO A 358 33.01 5.09 7.16
CA PRO A 358 31.58 5.41 7.31
C PRO A 358 30.85 5.35 5.95
N ALA A 359 29.53 5.55 5.93
CA ALA A 359 28.75 5.56 4.67
C ALA A 359 28.97 6.82 3.79
N VAL A 360 29.41 7.93 4.39
CA VAL A 360 29.66 9.23 3.71
C VAL A 360 30.96 9.84 4.23
N ASN A 361 31.63 10.69 3.43
CA ASN A 361 32.86 11.35 3.86
C ASN A 361 32.67 12.06 5.22
N THR A 362 33.43 11.65 6.23
CA THR A 362 33.29 12.15 7.60
C THR A 362 34.63 12.65 8.12
N THR A 363 34.67 13.91 8.53
CA THR A 363 35.81 14.48 9.26
C THR A 363 35.72 14.05 10.73
N VAL A 364 36.79 13.48 11.27
CA VAL A 364 36.88 13.09 12.69
C VAL A 364 38.16 13.60 13.32
N THR A 365 38.12 13.88 14.62
CA THR A 365 39.33 14.04 15.44
C THR A 365 39.63 12.70 16.12
N LEU A 366 40.73 12.07 15.74
CA LEU A 366 41.28 10.89 16.40
C LEU A 366 42.23 11.35 17.51
N THR A 367 42.01 10.92 18.74
CA THR A 367 42.84 11.30 19.89
C THR A 367 43.58 10.09 20.43
N ALA A 368 44.90 10.13 20.31
CA ALA A 368 45.82 9.24 21.01
C ALA A 368 46.00 9.70 22.46
N GLU A 369 46.07 8.75 23.38
CA GLU A 369 46.21 8.96 24.83
C GLU A 369 47.21 7.93 25.37
N ILE A 370 48.25 8.39 26.07
CA ILE A 370 49.25 7.54 26.74
C ILE A 370 49.29 7.93 28.22
N THR A 371 49.17 6.94 29.09
CA THR A 371 49.30 7.13 30.55
C THR A 371 50.60 6.50 31.05
N VAL A 372 51.46 7.32 31.63
CA VAL A 372 52.71 6.92 32.26
C VAL A 372 52.56 7.18 33.76
N GLY A 373 52.40 6.11 34.55
CA GLY A 373 52.12 6.22 35.99
C GLY A 373 50.82 7.00 36.25
N ALA A 374 50.95 8.21 36.82
CA ALA A 374 49.82 9.12 37.09
C ALA A 374 49.74 10.32 36.10
N ILE A 375 50.56 10.33 35.04
CA ILE A 375 50.61 11.40 34.04
C ILE A 375 50.04 10.88 32.72
N THR A 376 49.01 11.55 32.22
CA THR A 376 48.43 11.26 30.91
C THR A 376 48.77 12.37 29.92
N VAL A 377 49.35 11.99 28.78
CA VAL A 377 49.57 12.87 27.61
C VAL A 377 48.67 12.43 26.47
N SER A 378 48.26 13.39 25.64
CA SER A 378 47.31 13.18 24.57
C SER A 378 47.71 13.95 23.31
N LYS A 379 47.27 13.49 22.15
CA LYS A 379 47.38 14.21 20.88
C LYS A 379 46.16 13.94 20.00
N GLY A 380 45.43 15.00 19.66
CA GLY A 380 44.38 14.97 18.65
C GLY A 380 44.94 15.15 17.23
N ILE A 381 44.35 14.46 16.26
CA ILE A 381 44.57 14.61 14.81
C ILE A 381 43.22 14.66 14.12
N THR A 382 42.97 15.71 13.33
CA THR A 382 41.81 15.75 12.43
C THR A 382 42.14 15.01 11.13
N VAL A 383 41.28 14.09 10.70
CA VAL A 383 41.39 13.35 9.43
C VAL A 383 40.05 13.29 8.71
N ILE A 384 40.09 13.10 7.38
CA ILE A 384 38.88 12.88 6.56
C ILE A 384 38.83 11.40 6.16
N VAL A 385 37.88 10.66 6.73
CA VAL A 385 37.63 9.27 6.36
C VAL A 385 36.67 9.25 5.18
N SER A 386 37.14 8.80 4.01
CA SER A 386 36.32 8.76 2.80
C SER A 386 35.22 7.72 2.94
N GLY A 387 33.96 8.12 2.75
CA GLY A 387 32.82 7.24 2.87
C GLY A 387 32.97 6.02 1.95
N ALA A 388 32.64 4.82 2.44
CA ALA A 388 32.51 3.63 1.63
C ALA A 388 31.55 3.94 0.48
N SER A 389 31.98 3.73 -0.77
CA SER A 389 31.22 4.09 -1.96
C SER A 389 30.04 3.14 -2.16
N VAL A 390 29.01 3.30 -1.33
CA VAL A 390 27.77 2.55 -1.38
C VAL A 390 27.01 2.91 -2.65
N VAL A 391 27.09 2.02 -3.64
CA VAL A 391 26.23 2.10 -4.82
C VAL A 391 24.79 1.95 -4.32
N THR A 392 23.99 2.99 -4.47
CA THR A 392 22.56 2.98 -4.18
C THR A 392 21.76 2.92 -5.47
N TYR A 393 20.57 2.34 -5.38
CA TYR A 393 19.63 2.21 -6.47
C TYR A 393 18.24 2.70 -6.05
N THR A 394 17.53 3.28 -7.00
CA THR A 394 16.16 3.77 -6.82
C THR A 394 15.18 2.64 -7.12
N VAL A 395 14.26 2.41 -6.19
CA VAL A 395 13.09 1.54 -6.34
C VAL A 395 11.87 2.42 -6.54
N THR A 396 11.37 2.45 -7.77
CA THR A 396 10.16 3.20 -8.14
C THR A 396 8.93 2.31 -7.98
N PHE A 397 7.84 2.85 -7.45
CA PHE A 397 6.58 2.13 -7.27
C PHE A 397 5.52 2.63 -8.26
N ASN A 398 5.22 1.85 -9.29
CA ASN A 398 4.13 2.13 -10.20
C ASN A 398 2.82 1.53 -9.66
N SER A 399 1.95 2.39 -9.13
CA SER A 399 0.65 2.03 -8.57
C SER A 399 -0.40 1.60 -9.61
N ASN A 400 -0.11 1.70 -10.92
CA ASN A 400 -1.02 1.40 -12.03
C ASN A 400 -2.40 2.08 -11.85
N GLU A 401 -2.37 3.41 -11.77
CA GLU A 401 -3.50 4.33 -11.51
C GLU A 401 -4.08 4.27 -10.07
N GLY A 402 -3.52 3.43 -9.18
CA GLY A 402 -3.76 3.56 -7.74
C GLY A 402 -3.07 4.78 -7.13
N SER A 403 -3.37 5.06 -5.86
CA SER A 403 -2.75 6.16 -5.09
C SER A 403 -1.22 6.14 -5.14
N THR A 404 -0.60 7.32 -5.23
CA THR A 404 0.85 7.52 -5.30
C THR A 404 1.60 6.83 -4.15
N VAL A 405 2.73 6.19 -4.48
CA VAL A 405 3.66 5.59 -3.51
C VAL A 405 5.05 6.15 -3.76
N ASN A 406 5.68 6.70 -2.72
CA ASN A 406 7.00 7.33 -2.83
C ASN A 406 8.08 6.29 -3.16
N ALA A 407 8.99 6.65 -4.08
CA ALA A 407 10.17 5.86 -4.39
C ALA A 407 11.11 5.73 -3.17
N GLN A 408 11.88 4.64 -3.12
CA GLN A 408 12.88 4.39 -2.08
C GLN A 408 14.28 4.33 -2.67
N ILE A 409 15.28 4.71 -1.88
CA ILE A 409 16.71 4.57 -2.20
C ILE A 409 17.26 3.44 -1.33
N VAL A 410 17.84 2.42 -1.96
CA VAL A 410 18.32 1.20 -1.31
C VAL A 410 19.79 0.95 -1.68
N VAL A 411 20.63 0.51 -0.74
CA VAL A 411 22.02 0.12 -1.02
C VAL A 411 22.03 -1.17 -1.86
N SER A 412 22.96 -1.29 -2.81
CA SER A 412 23.15 -2.47 -3.65
C SER A 412 23.25 -3.75 -2.81
N GLY A 413 22.39 -4.73 -3.12
CA GLY A 413 22.25 -5.98 -2.36
C GLY A 413 21.33 -5.89 -1.12
N GLY A 414 20.77 -4.71 -0.82
CA GLY A 414 19.84 -4.49 0.28
C GLY A 414 18.39 -4.88 -0.05
N LEU A 415 17.58 -5.09 1.00
CA LEU A 415 16.14 -5.30 0.91
C LEU A 415 15.37 -3.97 0.82
N VAL A 416 14.16 -4.02 0.25
CA VAL A 416 13.24 -2.88 0.16
C VAL A 416 12.31 -2.87 1.37
N THR A 417 12.04 -1.71 1.98
CA THR A 417 11.01 -1.60 3.01
C THR A 417 9.64 -1.68 2.37
N LYS A 418 8.78 -2.63 2.77
CA LYS A 418 7.43 -2.75 2.20
C LYS A 418 6.64 -1.44 2.41
N PRO A 419 6.19 -0.75 1.35
CA PRO A 419 5.37 0.45 1.50
C PRO A 419 3.95 0.10 1.97
N GLY A 420 3.18 1.11 2.36
CA GLY A 420 1.74 0.97 2.51
C GLY A 420 1.09 0.50 1.20
N ASN A 421 0.04 -0.31 1.29
CA ASN A 421 -0.71 -0.75 0.12
C ASN A 421 -1.33 0.47 -0.57
N PRO A 422 -1.19 0.64 -1.90
CA PRO A 422 -1.93 1.66 -2.64
C PRO A 422 -3.43 1.34 -2.66
N ALA A 423 -4.26 2.34 -2.92
CA ALA A 423 -5.70 2.18 -3.13
C ALA A 423 -6.09 2.55 -4.57
N LYS A 424 -6.94 1.73 -5.20
CA LYS A 424 -7.56 2.00 -6.52
C LYS A 424 -9.06 1.70 -6.39
N ALA A 425 -9.91 2.68 -6.72
CA ALA A 425 -11.35 2.54 -6.53
C ALA A 425 -11.91 1.44 -7.44
N GLY A 426 -12.68 0.51 -6.88
CA GLY A 426 -13.20 -0.66 -7.60
C GLY A 426 -12.25 -1.85 -7.68
N PHE A 427 -11.06 -1.83 -7.07
CA PHE A 427 -10.10 -2.93 -7.15
C PHE A 427 -9.55 -3.36 -5.78
N THR A 428 -9.21 -4.64 -5.63
CA THR A 428 -8.43 -5.18 -4.52
C THR A 428 -6.95 -5.25 -4.92
N PHE A 429 -6.07 -4.80 -4.03
CA PHE A 429 -4.62 -4.83 -4.22
C PHE A 429 -4.05 -6.24 -3.95
N ASN A 430 -3.45 -6.86 -4.96
CA ASN A 430 -2.91 -8.22 -4.87
C ASN A 430 -1.46 -8.25 -4.33
N GLY A 431 -0.67 -7.22 -4.64
CA GLY A 431 0.74 -7.16 -4.28
C GLY A 431 1.59 -6.36 -5.27
N TRP A 432 2.91 -6.36 -5.02
CA TRP A 432 3.91 -5.74 -5.89
C TRP A 432 4.62 -6.82 -6.72
N TYR A 433 4.87 -6.51 -7.99
CA TYR A 433 5.44 -7.41 -8.99
C TYR A 433 6.67 -6.78 -9.67
N LYS A 434 7.60 -7.62 -10.12
CA LYS A 434 8.84 -7.21 -10.81
C LYS A 434 8.57 -6.69 -12.23
N GLU A 435 7.49 -7.13 -12.85
CA GLU A 435 7.12 -6.79 -14.22
C GLU A 435 5.66 -6.30 -14.32
N SER A 436 5.36 -5.50 -15.35
CA SER A 436 4.00 -5.03 -15.65
C SER A 436 3.04 -6.12 -16.15
N THR A 437 3.51 -7.36 -16.30
CA THR A 437 2.71 -8.55 -16.61
C THR A 437 2.20 -9.28 -15.36
N TYR A 438 2.62 -8.85 -14.16
CA TYR A 438 2.19 -9.40 -12.86
C TYR A 438 2.48 -10.90 -12.66
N VAL A 439 3.53 -11.42 -13.31
CA VAL A 439 3.91 -12.84 -13.22
C VAL A 439 4.78 -13.09 -11.98
N THR A 440 5.83 -12.30 -11.75
CA THR A 440 6.75 -12.51 -10.63
C THR A 440 6.48 -11.50 -9.51
N SER A 441 6.02 -11.97 -8.35
CA SER A 441 5.87 -11.11 -7.17
C SER A 441 7.23 -10.68 -6.60
N TRP A 442 7.26 -9.52 -5.93
CA TRP A 442 8.42 -9.06 -5.15
C TRP A 442 8.27 -9.47 -3.68
N ASP A 443 9.21 -10.27 -3.19
CA ASP A 443 9.30 -10.66 -1.79
C ASP A 443 10.20 -9.69 -1.01
N PHE A 444 9.58 -8.73 -0.33
CA PHE A 444 10.27 -7.74 0.53
C PHE A 444 11.13 -8.34 1.66
N THR A 445 11.06 -9.66 1.91
CA THR A 445 11.90 -10.36 2.88
C THR A 445 13.08 -11.12 2.28
N LYS A 446 13.18 -11.23 0.94
CA LYS A 446 14.20 -12.03 0.24
C LYS A 446 14.81 -11.37 -1.00
N ASP A 447 14.02 -10.62 -1.76
CA ASP A 447 14.48 -9.98 -3.00
C ASP A 447 15.34 -8.75 -2.70
N THR A 448 16.52 -8.71 -3.30
CA THR A 448 17.53 -7.66 -3.10
C THR A 448 17.68 -6.76 -4.32
N VAL A 449 18.01 -5.49 -4.09
CA VAL A 449 18.11 -4.47 -5.14
C VAL A 449 19.54 -4.40 -5.67
N THR A 450 19.77 -4.86 -6.91
CA THR A 450 21.10 -4.85 -7.57
C THR A 450 21.17 -3.95 -8.81
N SER A 451 20.10 -3.23 -9.10
CA SER A 451 20.01 -2.16 -10.11
C SER A 451 18.82 -1.26 -9.80
N ASN A 452 18.66 -0.14 -10.53
CA ASN A 452 17.41 0.63 -10.49
C ASN A 452 16.25 -0.23 -11.01
N ILE A 453 15.16 -0.31 -10.27
CA ILE A 453 14.00 -1.15 -10.59
C ILE A 453 12.68 -0.40 -10.45
N THR A 454 11.65 -0.86 -11.15
CA THR A 454 10.26 -0.41 -10.95
C THR A 454 9.42 -1.61 -10.53
N LEU A 455 8.69 -1.47 -9.43
CA LEU A 455 7.73 -2.47 -8.95
C LEU A 455 6.32 -2.04 -9.32
N TYR A 456 5.52 -2.97 -9.83
CA TYR A 456 4.19 -2.72 -10.39
C TYR A 456 3.11 -3.27 -9.47
N ALA A 457 2.07 -2.48 -9.20
CA ALA A 457 0.92 -2.90 -8.40
C ALA A 457 -0.01 -3.81 -9.20
N GLY A 458 -0.20 -5.04 -8.74
CA GLY A 458 -1.20 -5.97 -9.29
C GLY A 458 -2.56 -5.78 -8.62
N TRP A 459 -3.63 -5.87 -9.40
CA TRP A 459 -5.01 -5.57 -9.00
C TRP A 459 -5.97 -6.68 -9.42
N THR A 460 -6.96 -6.98 -8.58
CA THR A 460 -8.16 -7.75 -8.95
C THR A 460 -9.36 -6.81 -9.00
N ASP A 461 -10.22 -6.91 -10.02
CA ASP A 461 -11.46 -6.15 -10.12
C ASP A 461 -12.46 -6.62 -9.03
N ASN A 462 -13.00 -5.69 -8.26
CA ASN A 462 -14.06 -5.95 -7.29
C ASN A 462 -15.41 -5.93 -8.02
N ALA A 463 -15.61 -6.93 -8.89
CA ALA A 463 -16.78 -7.04 -9.74
C ALA A 463 -18.09 -6.88 -8.95
N VAL A 464 -18.73 -5.73 -9.11
CA VAL A 464 -19.99 -5.41 -8.45
C VAL A 464 -21.08 -6.23 -9.11
N THR A 465 -21.59 -7.26 -8.43
CA THR A 465 -22.74 -8.03 -8.91
C THR A 465 -23.94 -7.09 -9.06
N PRO A 466 -24.55 -6.96 -10.24
CA PRO A 466 -25.74 -6.13 -10.39
C PRO A 466 -26.85 -6.67 -9.50
N VAL A 467 -27.55 -5.78 -8.80
CA VAL A 467 -28.79 -6.16 -8.11
C VAL A 467 -29.78 -6.56 -9.21
N THR A 468 -30.24 -7.80 -9.14
CA THR A 468 -31.19 -8.38 -10.09
C THR A 468 -32.43 -8.85 -9.36
N TYR A 469 -33.55 -8.74 -10.05
CA TYR A 469 -34.88 -9.14 -9.58
C TYR A 469 -35.52 -10.11 -10.57
N THR A 470 -36.37 -10.99 -10.05
CA THR A 470 -37.11 -11.96 -10.85
C THR A 470 -38.51 -11.44 -11.16
N VAL A 471 -38.87 -11.47 -12.44
CA VAL A 471 -40.25 -11.30 -12.92
C VAL A 471 -40.82 -12.68 -13.24
N THR A 472 -41.87 -13.08 -12.54
CA THR A 472 -42.54 -14.39 -12.69
C THR A 472 -43.85 -14.23 -13.44
N PHE A 473 -43.98 -14.89 -14.58
CA PHE A 473 -45.14 -14.85 -15.46
C PHE A 473 -46.05 -16.07 -15.22
N LYS A 474 -47.19 -15.81 -14.58
CA LYS A 474 -48.22 -16.78 -14.19
C LYS A 474 -49.31 -16.85 -15.26
N ALA A 475 -49.20 -17.84 -16.14
CA ALA A 475 -50.01 -17.95 -17.35
C ALA A 475 -51.50 -18.26 -17.10
N ASN A 476 -51.90 -18.65 -15.88
CA ASN A 476 -53.29 -18.85 -15.46
C ASN A 476 -54.13 -19.78 -16.38
N ASP A 477 -53.47 -20.66 -17.14
CA ASP A 477 -54.03 -21.59 -18.11
C ASP A 477 -53.79 -23.07 -17.71
N GLY A 478 -52.84 -23.32 -16.81
CA GLY A 478 -52.43 -24.64 -16.35
C GLY A 478 -50.98 -24.99 -16.72
N SER A 479 -50.27 -24.13 -17.46
CA SER A 479 -48.83 -24.31 -17.70
C SER A 479 -48.01 -24.02 -16.45
N THR A 480 -46.73 -24.39 -16.48
CA THR A 480 -45.74 -23.92 -15.50
C THR A 480 -45.48 -22.43 -15.67
N ASP A 481 -45.31 -21.70 -14.56
CA ASP A 481 -44.85 -20.32 -14.55
C ASP A 481 -43.48 -20.19 -15.26
N THR A 482 -43.25 -19.07 -15.94
CA THR A 482 -41.95 -18.74 -16.55
C THR A 482 -41.32 -17.54 -15.86
N VAL A 483 -39.99 -17.42 -15.92
CA VAL A 483 -39.25 -16.38 -15.18
C VAL A 483 -38.27 -15.63 -16.07
N GLN A 484 -38.18 -14.31 -15.87
CA GLN A 484 -37.12 -13.45 -16.39
C GLN A 484 -36.32 -12.85 -15.22
N VAL A 485 -35.00 -12.76 -15.38
CA VAL A 485 -34.12 -12.01 -14.48
C VAL A 485 -33.82 -10.65 -15.12
N VAL A 486 -34.01 -9.56 -14.36
CA VAL A 486 -33.88 -8.17 -14.82
C VAL A 486 -33.01 -7.40 -13.83
N ASN A 487 -32.17 -6.47 -14.29
CA ASN A 487 -31.39 -5.59 -13.42
C ASN A 487 -32.30 -4.57 -12.70
N ASP A 488 -31.91 -4.12 -11.51
CA ASP A 488 -32.60 -3.04 -10.80
C ASP A 488 -32.75 -1.79 -11.70
N GLY A 489 -33.99 -1.30 -11.79
CA GLY A 489 -34.33 -0.13 -12.58
C GLY A 489 -34.44 -0.36 -14.09
N GLU A 490 -34.25 -1.56 -14.61
CA GLU A 490 -34.45 -1.86 -16.04
C GLU A 490 -35.88 -2.33 -16.38
N LEU A 491 -36.23 -2.31 -17.67
CA LEU A 491 -37.54 -2.78 -18.14
C LEU A 491 -37.55 -4.32 -18.31
N ALA A 492 -38.65 -4.94 -17.92
CA ALA A 492 -38.92 -6.34 -18.26
C ALA A 492 -39.24 -6.49 -19.77
N THR A 493 -38.99 -7.66 -20.34
CA THR A 493 -39.36 -7.98 -21.72
C THR A 493 -40.71 -8.69 -21.73
N GLU A 494 -41.63 -8.27 -22.60
CA GLU A 494 -42.92 -8.97 -22.73
C GLU A 494 -42.68 -10.38 -23.30
N PRO A 495 -43.10 -11.46 -22.61
CA PRO A 495 -42.96 -12.81 -23.12
C PRO A 495 -43.97 -13.05 -24.25
N THR A 496 -43.70 -14.04 -25.10
CA THR A 496 -44.67 -14.52 -26.09
C THR A 496 -46.01 -14.83 -25.42
N ALA A 497 -47.10 -14.28 -25.94
CA ALA A 497 -48.43 -14.46 -25.37
C ALA A 497 -48.78 -15.95 -25.22
N PRO A 498 -49.24 -16.40 -24.03
CA PRO A 498 -49.65 -17.79 -23.81
C PRO A 498 -50.89 -18.13 -24.64
N VAL A 499 -51.21 -19.41 -24.77
CA VAL A 499 -52.33 -19.91 -25.59
C VAL A 499 -53.21 -20.87 -24.79
N LYS A 500 -54.41 -20.42 -24.43
CA LYS A 500 -55.41 -21.19 -23.70
C LYS A 500 -56.61 -21.51 -24.61
N ALA A 501 -56.83 -22.79 -24.90
CA ALA A 501 -57.86 -23.21 -25.84
C ALA A 501 -59.26 -22.70 -25.43
N GLY A 502 -59.93 -21.99 -26.33
CA GLY A 502 -61.25 -21.41 -26.09
C GLY A 502 -61.28 -20.09 -25.29
N TYR A 503 -60.12 -19.46 -25.06
CA TYR A 503 -60.01 -18.15 -24.43
C TYR A 503 -59.14 -17.21 -25.28
N THR A 504 -59.41 -15.91 -25.18
CA THR A 504 -58.59 -14.84 -25.74
C THR A 504 -57.70 -14.24 -24.65
N PHE A 505 -56.40 -14.11 -24.93
CA PHE A 505 -55.43 -13.50 -24.02
C PHE A 505 -55.64 -11.98 -23.93
N GLY A 506 -55.76 -11.47 -22.70
CA GLY A 506 -56.09 -10.07 -22.40
C GLY A 506 -54.94 -9.23 -21.83
N GLY A 507 -53.70 -9.74 -21.87
CA GLY A 507 -52.51 -9.08 -21.33
C GLY A 507 -52.07 -9.57 -19.94
N TRP A 508 -50.96 -9.01 -19.46
CA TRP A 508 -50.34 -9.30 -18.16
C TRP A 508 -50.74 -8.25 -17.11
N TYR A 509 -51.08 -8.71 -15.89
CA TYR A 509 -51.62 -7.89 -14.80
C TYR A 509 -50.84 -8.07 -13.51
N LYS A 510 -50.82 -7.06 -12.63
CA LYS A 510 -49.97 -7.01 -11.43
C LYS A 510 -50.55 -7.79 -10.24
N GLU A 511 -51.80 -8.21 -10.33
CA GLU A 511 -52.50 -8.88 -9.25
C GLU A 511 -53.49 -9.94 -9.77
N THR A 512 -53.82 -10.90 -8.91
CA THR A 512 -54.84 -11.94 -9.19
C THR A 512 -56.24 -11.40 -9.45
N GLY A 513 -56.52 -10.14 -9.10
CA GLY A 513 -57.75 -9.42 -9.42
C GLY A 513 -57.86 -8.97 -10.88
N LEU A 514 -56.76 -8.97 -11.65
CA LEU A 514 -56.72 -8.65 -13.08
C LEU A 514 -57.30 -7.25 -13.42
N THR A 515 -57.00 -6.27 -12.56
CA THR A 515 -57.44 -4.87 -12.66
C THR A 515 -56.35 -3.94 -13.19
N THR A 516 -55.09 -4.15 -12.81
CA THR A 516 -53.96 -3.29 -13.18
C THR A 516 -53.06 -4.00 -14.20
N ALA A 517 -53.11 -3.59 -15.47
CA ALA A 517 -52.19 -4.11 -16.48
C ALA A 517 -50.75 -3.64 -16.20
N TRP A 518 -49.76 -4.48 -16.53
CA TRP A 518 -48.33 -4.12 -16.51
C TRP A 518 -47.88 -3.62 -17.88
N VAL A 519 -47.19 -2.48 -17.92
CA VAL A 519 -46.79 -1.81 -19.17
C VAL A 519 -45.27 -1.94 -19.37
N PHE A 520 -44.86 -2.99 -20.09
CA PHE A 520 -43.44 -3.33 -20.34
C PHE A 520 -42.61 -2.19 -20.97
N SER A 521 -43.23 -1.27 -21.71
CA SER A 521 -42.55 -0.13 -22.33
C SER A 521 -42.22 1.03 -21.39
N THR A 522 -42.74 1.03 -20.15
CA THR A 522 -42.56 2.13 -19.18
C THR A 522 -42.27 1.68 -17.74
N GLU A 523 -42.63 0.46 -17.35
CA GLU A 523 -42.51 -0.01 -15.97
C GLU A 523 -41.20 -0.74 -15.69
N LYS A 524 -40.43 -0.17 -14.76
CA LYS A 524 -39.11 -0.64 -14.34
C LYS A 524 -39.22 -1.65 -13.20
N VAL A 525 -38.34 -2.64 -13.20
CA VAL A 525 -38.26 -3.70 -12.17
C VAL A 525 -37.32 -3.24 -11.05
N THR A 526 -37.87 -2.93 -9.88
CA THR A 526 -37.11 -2.50 -8.67
C THR A 526 -37.36 -3.39 -7.45
N ALA A 527 -38.04 -4.52 -7.67
CA ALA A 527 -38.30 -5.61 -6.73
C ALA A 527 -38.66 -6.87 -7.53
N ASN A 528 -38.77 -8.03 -6.89
CA ASN A 528 -39.36 -9.20 -7.54
C ASN A 528 -40.84 -8.93 -7.85
N VAL A 529 -41.30 -9.27 -9.06
CA VAL A 529 -42.67 -9.01 -9.55
C VAL A 529 -43.32 -10.32 -9.97
N GLU A 530 -44.60 -10.49 -9.67
CA GLU A 530 -45.44 -11.55 -10.25
C GLU A 530 -46.48 -10.94 -11.19
N LEU A 531 -46.56 -11.45 -12.41
CA LEU A 531 -47.48 -10.98 -13.44
C LEU A 531 -48.45 -12.09 -13.85
N TYR A 532 -49.73 -11.76 -13.88
CA TYR A 532 -50.85 -12.69 -14.02
C TYR A 532 -51.52 -12.51 -15.38
N ALA A 533 -51.63 -13.59 -16.15
CA ALA A 533 -52.32 -13.57 -17.44
C ALA A 533 -53.83 -13.40 -17.28
N LYS A 534 -54.43 -12.52 -18.07
CA LYS A 534 -55.89 -12.34 -18.15
C LYS A 534 -56.48 -13.12 -19.33
N TRP A 535 -57.64 -13.73 -19.10
CA TRP A 535 -58.34 -14.57 -20.08
C TRP A 535 -59.81 -14.17 -20.20
N THR A 536 -60.24 -13.87 -21.42
CA THR A 536 -61.67 -13.71 -21.76
C THR A 536 -62.16 -15.00 -22.42
N ILE A 537 -63.29 -15.56 -22.00
CA ILE A 537 -63.83 -16.77 -22.64
C ILE A 537 -64.34 -16.44 -24.05
N ASN A 538 -64.08 -17.32 -25.01
CA ASN A 538 -64.57 -17.16 -26.37
C ASN A 538 -66.06 -17.55 -26.41
N ASN A 539 -66.83 -16.82 -27.19
CA ASN A 539 -68.25 -17.08 -27.43
C ASN A 539 -68.45 -17.50 -28.89
N TYR A 540 -69.28 -18.53 -29.11
CA TYR A 540 -69.47 -19.19 -30.40
C TYR A 540 -70.95 -19.24 -30.78
N THR A 541 -71.23 -19.10 -32.08
CA THR A 541 -72.59 -19.09 -32.62
C THR A 541 -73.01 -20.47 -33.09
N VAL A 542 -74.16 -20.91 -32.56
CA VAL A 542 -74.91 -22.09 -32.97
C VAL A 542 -75.97 -21.65 -33.97
N THR A 543 -75.79 -22.04 -35.23
CA THR A 543 -76.71 -21.76 -36.33
C THR A 543 -77.68 -22.92 -36.53
N PHE A 544 -78.92 -22.65 -36.92
CA PHE A 544 -79.97 -23.66 -37.09
C PHE A 544 -80.45 -23.71 -38.53
N ASN A 545 -80.12 -24.78 -39.25
CA ASN A 545 -80.61 -25.04 -40.59
C ASN A 545 -81.84 -25.98 -40.53
N SER A 546 -83.03 -25.41 -40.67
CA SER A 546 -84.29 -26.13 -40.60
C SER A 546 -84.56 -27.09 -41.78
N ASN A 547 -83.66 -27.26 -42.75
CA ASN A 547 -83.76 -28.22 -43.86
C ASN A 547 -85.12 -28.19 -44.60
N GLY A 548 -85.64 -26.99 -44.85
CA GLY A 548 -86.94 -26.78 -45.52
C GLY A 548 -88.13 -26.53 -44.59
N GLY A 549 -87.96 -26.70 -43.27
CA GLY A 549 -88.91 -26.21 -42.26
C GLY A 549 -88.74 -24.73 -41.91
N SER A 550 -89.58 -24.22 -41.00
CA SER A 550 -89.60 -22.82 -40.54
C SER A 550 -88.25 -22.35 -39.96
N THR A 551 -87.87 -21.10 -40.23
CA THR A 551 -86.61 -20.48 -39.75
C THR A 551 -86.47 -20.49 -38.24
N VAL A 552 -85.27 -20.81 -37.74
CA VAL A 552 -84.91 -20.75 -36.31
C VAL A 552 -83.72 -19.81 -36.13
N THR A 553 -83.78 -18.93 -35.13
CA THR A 553 -82.73 -17.95 -34.83
C THR A 553 -81.48 -18.62 -34.27
N SER A 554 -80.31 -18.21 -34.75
CA SER A 554 -79.02 -18.60 -34.16
C SER A 554 -78.93 -18.20 -32.69
N MET A 555 -78.28 -19.04 -31.89
CA MET A 555 -77.98 -18.76 -30.47
C MET A 555 -76.48 -18.69 -30.25
N ASN A 556 -76.06 -18.07 -29.14
CA ASN A 556 -74.66 -17.95 -28.75
C ASN A 556 -74.40 -18.74 -27.47
N ALA A 557 -73.23 -19.35 -27.37
CA ALA A 557 -72.78 -20.11 -26.19
C ALA A 557 -71.28 -19.85 -25.92
N ASP A 558 -70.90 -19.80 -24.65
CA ASP A 558 -69.48 -19.68 -24.28
C ASP A 558 -68.76 -21.01 -24.49
N TYR A 559 -67.44 -20.95 -24.70
CA TYR A 559 -66.62 -22.13 -24.98
C TYR A 559 -66.85 -23.29 -24.00
N ASN A 560 -67.12 -24.47 -24.55
CA ASN A 560 -67.38 -25.70 -23.82
C ASN A 560 -68.57 -25.63 -22.85
N THR A 561 -69.50 -24.70 -23.08
CA THR A 561 -70.81 -24.68 -22.39
C THR A 561 -71.90 -25.32 -23.25
N LYS A 562 -73.03 -25.68 -22.63
CA LYS A 562 -74.21 -26.23 -23.33
C LYS A 562 -75.09 -25.08 -23.80
N VAL A 563 -75.52 -25.13 -25.06
CA VAL A 563 -76.57 -24.22 -25.56
C VAL A 563 -77.94 -24.77 -25.17
N SER A 564 -78.89 -23.91 -24.86
CA SER A 564 -80.30 -24.32 -24.69
C SER A 564 -80.89 -24.79 -26.01
N ALA A 565 -81.91 -25.66 -25.96
CA ALA A 565 -82.72 -25.97 -27.14
C ALA A 565 -83.47 -24.71 -27.63
N PRO A 566 -83.74 -24.56 -28.94
CA PRO A 566 -84.53 -23.44 -29.45
C PRO A 566 -85.92 -23.35 -28.79
N PRO A 567 -86.44 -22.15 -28.47
CA PRO A 567 -87.73 -21.99 -27.78
C PRO A 567 -88.96 -22.55 -28.51
N ALA A 568 -88.85 -22.81 -29.81
CA ALA A 568 -89.84 -23.50 -30.61
C ALA A 568 -89.15 -24.52 -31.52
N THR A 569 -89.74 -25.71 -31.66
CA THR A 569 -89.37 -26.66 -32.72
C THR A 569 -89.76 -26.08 -34.09
N PRO A 570 -88.93 -26.26 -35.14
CA PRO A 570 -89.34 -25.87 -36.48
C PRO A 570 -90.54 -26.70 -36.94
N THR A 571 -91.27 -26.21 -37.95
CA THR A 571 -92.38 -26.95 -38.60
C THR A 571 -92.16 -27.10 -40.10
N GLN A 572 -92.57 -28.23 -40.66
CA GLN A 572 -92.58 -28.52 -42.10
C GLN A 572 -93.89 -29.25 -42.44
N SER A 573 -94.49 -28.94 -43.59
CA SER A 573 -95.82 -29.46 -43.95
C SER A 573 -95.73 -30.93 -44.41
N GLY A 574 -96.38 -31.84 -43.69
CA GLY A 574 -96.36 -33.29 -43.97
C GLY A 574 -95.15 -34.03 -43.41
N TYR A 575 -94.41 -33.42 -42.47
CA TYR A 575 -93.28 -34.04 -41.79
C TYR A 575 -93.26 -33.70 -40.29
N THR A 576 -93.07 -34.72 -39.47
CA THR A 576 -92.79 -34.62 -38.03
C THR A 576 -91.29 -34.36 -37.80
N PHE A 577 -90.98 -33.43 -36.89
CA PHE A 577 -89.60 -33.04 -36.54
C PHE A 577 -88.91 -34.13 -35.69
N ALA A 578 -87.83 -34.73 -36.21
CA ALA A 578 -87.10 -35.82 -35.56
C ALA A 578 -85.98 -35.35 -34.62
N GLY A 579 -85.48 -34.12 -34.79
CA GLY A 579 -84.45 -33.51 -33.94
C GLY A 579 -83.44 -32.66 -34.69
N TRP A 580 -82.46 -32.15 -33.94
CA TRP A 580 -81.29 -31.45 -34.47
C TRP A 580 -80.09 -32.40 -34.57
N PHE A 581 -79.31 -32.29 -35.64
CA PHE A 581 -78.17 -33.15 -35.96
C PHE A 581 -76.92 -32.31 -36.24
N LYS A 582 -75.74 -32.87 -36.03
CA LYS A 582 -74.43 -32.19 -36.18
C LYS A 582 -74.00 -32.05 -37.64
N GLU A 583 -74.42 -32.98 -38.49
CA GLU A 583 -74.04 -33.11 -39.89
C GLU A 583 -75.24 -32.97 -40.85
N THR A 584 -74.96 -32.66 -42.12
CA THR A 584 -75.97 -32.55 -43.19
C THR A 584 -76.63 -33.87 -43.57
N ASP A 585 -75.97 -35.00 -43.31
CA ASP A 585 -76.47 -36.36 -43.58
C ASP A 585 -77.38 -36.90 -42.46
N LEU A 586 -77.56 -36.14 -41.39
CA LEU A 586 -78.40 -36.47 -40.23
C LEU A 586 -77.95 -37.73 -39.48
N THR A 587 -76.66 -38.05 -39.51
CA THR A 587 -76.11 -39.23 -38.81
C THR A 587 -75.98 -39.04 -37.29
N THR A 588 -75.41 -37.93 -36.80
CA THR A 588 -75.22 -37.72 -35.35
C THR A 588 -76.21 -36.70 -34.79
N LYS A 589 -77.13 -37.15 -33.93
CA LYS A 589 -78.06 -36.26 -33.21
C LYS A 589 -77.31 -35.38 -32.21
N TRP A 590 -77.74 -34.12 -32.08
CA TRP A 590 -77.28 -33.17 -31.06
C TRP A 590 -78.16 -33.27 -29.82
N ASP A 591 -77.55 -33.42 -28.65
CA ASP A 591 -78.23 -33.45 -27.35
C ASP A 591 -77.88 -32.20 -26.52
N PHE A 592 -78.83 -31.27 -26.41
CA PHE A 592 -78.72 -30.04 -25.62
C PHE A 592 -78.50 -30.29 -24.11
N LEU A 593 -78.72 -31.52 -23.62
CA LEU A 593 -78.42 -31.91 -22.23
C LEU A 593 -77.00 -32.44 -22.04
N VAL A 594 -76.24 -32.74 -23.11
CA VAL A 594 -74.92 -33.39 -23.04
C VAL A 594 -73.87 -32.62 -23.84
N ASP A 595 -74.13 -32.31 -25.11
CA ASP A 595 -73.17 -31.68 -26.03
C ASP A 595 -72.81 -30.24 -25.64
N THR A 596 -71.55 -29.86 -25.87
CA THR A 596 -71.01 -28.53 -25.60
C THR A 596 -70.51 -27.84 -26.86
N VAL A 597 -70.58 -26.51 -26.88
CA VAL A 597 -70.20 -25.68 -28.05
C VAL A 597 -68.73 -25.32 -27.93
N THR A 598 -67.88 -25.97 -28.74
CA THR A 598 -66.42 -25.76 -28.77
C THR A 598 -65.95 -24.89 -29.93
N SER A 599 -66.81 -24.67 -30.93
CA SER A 599 -66.59 -23.81 -32.11
C SER A 599 -67.93 -23.34 -32.68
N ASN A 600 -67.90 -22.47 -33.70
CA ASN A 600 -69.13 -22.12 -34.45
C ASN A 600 -69.65 -23.37 -35.16
N ILE A 601 -70.91 -23.73 -34.93
CA ILE A 601 -71.53 -24.96 -35.42
C ILE A 601 -72.87 -24.65 -36.09
N THR A 602 -73.21 -25.40 -37.14
CA THR A 602 -74.56 -25.41 -37.72
C THR A 602 -75.21 -26.74 -37.37
N LEU A 603 -76.41 -26.70 -36.79
CA LEU A 603 -77.22 -27.87 -36.52
C LEU A 603 -78.34 -28.00 -37.57
N TYR A 604 -78.59 -29.22 -38.02
CA TYR A 604 -79.47 -29.54 -39.14
C TYR A 604 -80.74 -30.24 -38.65
N ALA A 605 -81.91 -29.83 -39.15
CA ALA A 605 -83.17 -30.46 -38.77
C ALA A 605 -83.37 -31.79 -39.50
N GLY A 606 -83.65 -32.85 -38.75
CA GLY A 606 -84.14 -34.11 -39.27
C GLY A 606 -85.67 -34.17 -39.27
N TRP A 607 -86.22 -34.84 -40.29
CA TRP A 607 -87.65 -34.85 -40.59
C TRP A 607 -88.12 -36.26 -40.96
N THR A 608 -89.25 -36.69 -40.41
CA THR A 608 -89.91 -37.96 -40.73
C THR A 608 -91.23 -37.66 -41.43
N ALA A 609 -91.45 -38.19 -42.63
CA ALA A 609 -92.70 -37.95 -43.37
C ALA A 609 -93.92 -38.54 -42.63
N ASP A 610 -95.03 -37.82 -42.62
CA ASP A 610 -96.26 -38.23 -41.93
C ASP A 610 -96.99 -39.33 -42.74
N GLY A 611 -96.81 -40.59 -42.33
CA GLY A 611 -97.27 -41.77 -43.06
C GLY A 611 -98.75 -42.14 -42.89
N VAL A 612 -99.36 -42.65 -43.96
CA VAL A 612 -100.69 -43.28 -43.96
C VAL A 612 -100.53 -44.80 -43.93
N THR A 613 -101.29 -45.51 -43.10
CA THR A 613 -101.17 -46.95 -42.89
C THR A 613 -101.75 -47.80 -44.02
N GLY A 614 -101.08 -48.94 -44.31
CA GLY A 614 -101.51 -49.97 -45.24
C GLY A 614 -101.25 -51.38 -44.69
N THR A 615 -101.74 -52.42 -45.38
CA THR A 615 -101.66 -53.81 -44.93
C THR A 615 -101.34 -54.76 -46.09
N ILE A 616 -100.39 -55.68 -45.87
CA ILE A 616 -100.04 -56.76 -46.80
C ILE A 616 -100.35 -58.13 -46.14
N THR A 617 -100.67 -59.14 -46.96
CA THR A 617 -101.04 -60.50 -46.52
C THR A 617 -100.30 -61.54 -47.35
N ALA A 618 -99.70 -62.54 -46.70
CA ALA A 618 -99.09 -63.70 -47.34
C ALA A 618 -99.77 -65.02 -46.92
N THR A 619 -99.70 -66.03 -47.79
CA THR A 619 -100.31 -67.35 -47.58
C THR A 619 -99.27 -68.44 -47.84
N ILE A 620 -99.11 -69.37 -46.90
CA ILE A 620 -98.21 -70.53 -47.03
C ILE A 620 -99.08 -71.78 -47.16
N VAL A 621 -98.90 -72.52 -48.27
CA VAL A 621 -99.54 -73.80 -48.51
C VAL A 621 -98.51 -74.90 -48.30
N ILE A 622 -98.75 -75.79 -47.33
CA ILE A 622 -97.91 -76.95 -47.03
C ILE A 622 -98.61 -78.18 -47.59
N GLY A 623 -98.06 -78.77 -48.65
CA GLY A 623 -98.53 -80.03 -49.23
C GLY A 623 -97.62 -81.20 -48.83
N ALA A 624 -98.16 -82.42 -48.91
CA ALA A 624 -97.38 -83.62 -48.58
C ALA A 624 -96.33 -83.97 -49.65
N ALA A 625 -95.15 -84.36 -49.17
CA ALA A 625 -94.05 -85.03 -49.88
C ALA A 625 -92.99 -84.21 -50.67
N ASP A 626 -93.12 -82.91 -50.89
CA ASP A 626 -92.03 -82.07 -51.41
C ASP A 626 -92.08 -80.61 -50.88
N PRO A 627 -90.92 -79.94 -50.69
CA PRO A 627 -90.87 -78.56 -50.20
C PRO A 627 -91.25 -77.55 -51.29
N VAL A 628 -92.42 -76.90 -51.13
CA VAL A 628 -92.91 -75.87 -52.06
C VAL A 628 -92.18 -74.54 -51.81
N THR A 629 -91.42 -74.06 -52.80
CA THR A 629 -90.83 -72.71 -52.78
C THR A 629 -91.87 -71.67 -53.19
N LEU A 630 -92.05 -70.63 -52.37
CA LEU A 630 -92.95 -69.50 -52.65
C LEU A 630 -92.26 -68.42 -53.54
N PRO A 631 -93.02 -67.56 -54.24
CA PRO A 631 -92.46 -66.66 -55.24
C PRO A 631 -91.79 -65.40 -54.66
N GLY A 632 -90.46 -65.43 -54.59
CA GLY A 632 -89.60 -64.23 -54.55
C GLY A 632 -89.42 -63.55 -53.19
N ASP A 633 -88.47 -62.62 -53.13
CA ASP A 633 -88.20 -61.79 -51.97
C ASP A 633 -89.25 -60.69 -51.82
N ILE A 634 -89.82 -60.54 -50.62
CA ILE A 634 -90.79 -59.47 -50.30
C ILE A 634 -90.05 -58.31 -49.63
N SER A 635 -90.06 -57.12 -50.24
CA SER A 635 -89.51 -55.91 -49.62
C SER A 635 -90.56 -55.18 -48.77
N LEU A 636 -90.23 -54.87 -47.51
CA LEU A 636 -91.08 -54.14 -46.58
C LEU A 636 -90.49 -52.76 -46.29
N SER A 637 -91.33 -51.72 -46.23
CA SER A 637 -90.92 -50.35 -45.92
C SER A 637 -91.75 -49.75 -44.79
N THR A 638 -91.20 -49.78 -43.57
CA THR A 638 -91.73 -49.22 -42.31
C THR A 638 -93.04 -49.83 -41.76
N PHE A 639 -92.95 -50.43 -40.56
CA PHE A 639 -94.07 -50.79 -39.66
C PHE A 639 -95.30 -51.51 -40.25
N GLU A 640 -95.11 -52.43 -41.20
CA GLU A 640 -96.18 -53.30 -41.70
C GLU A 640 -96.34 -54.58 -40.85
N THR A 641 -97.58 -55.09 -40.74
CA THR A 641 -97.88 -56.34 -40.01
C THR A 641 -97.84 -57.55 -40.95
N PHE A 642 -96.88 -58.46 -40.76
CA PHE A 642 -96.72 -59.64 -41.62
C PHE A 642 -97.67 -60.79 -41.24
N ASN A 643 -98.69 -61.05 -42.07
CA ASN A 643 -99.70 -62.09 -41.81
C ASN A 643 -99.38 -63.41 -42.55
N VAL A 644 -99.57 -64.56 -41.88
CA VAL A 644 -99.36 -65.90 -42.45
C VAL A 644 -100.59 -66.80 -42.28
N ALA A 645 -101.18 -67.25 -43.38
CA ALA A 645 -102.15 -68.34 -43.38
C ALA A 645 -101.47 -69.71 -43.58
N VAL A 646 -102.00 -70.75 -42.93
CA VAL A 646 -101.59 -72.16 -43.06
C VAL A 646 -102.86 -73.00 -43.24
N SER A 647 -102.90 -73.87 -44.26
CA SER A 647 -104.16 -74.34 -44.86
C SER A 647 -104.62 -75.76 -44.52
N GLU A 648 -103.91 -76.53 -43.69
CA GLU A 648 -104.25 -77.93 -43.38
C GLU A 648 -104.35 -78.23 -41.87
N THR A 649 -105.18 -79.21 -41.51
CA THR A 649 -105.84 -79.31 -40.19
C THR A 649 -105.32 -80.44 -39.28
N THR A 650 -104.16 -81.02 -39.57
CA THR A 650 -103.65 -82.27 -38.94
C THR A 650 -102.38 -82.10 -38.09
N TYR A 651 -101.92 -80.87 -37.87
CA TYR A 651 -100.71 -80.58 -37.09
C TYR A 651 -101.03 -80.33 -35.60
N THR A 652 -100.19 -80.88 -34.72
CA THR A 652 -100.34 -80.84 -33.25
C THR A 652 -99.46 -79.78 -32.58
N ALA A 653 -98.40 -79.32 -33.24
CA ALA A 653 -97.53 -78.25 -32.76
C ALA A 653 -96.90 -77.44 -33.91
N TYR A 654 -96.59 -76.18 -33.60
CA TYR A 654 -95.97 -75.19 -34.51
C TYR A 654 -94.76 -74.58 -33.81
N GLU A 655 -93.63 -74.43 -34.52
CA GLU A 655 -92.43 -73.75 -34.05
C GLU A 655 -91.99 -72.72 -35.10
N TRP A 656 -91.77 -71.47 -34.68
CA TRP A 656 -91.37 -70.36 -35.58
C TRP A 656 -89.91 -69.99 -35.38
N TYR A 657 -89.21 -69.75 -36.49
CA TYR A 657 -87.80 -69.38 -36.51
C TYR A 657 -87.59 -68.20 -37.46
N ILE A 658 -86.69 -67.29 -37.10
CA ILE A 658 -86.16 -66.26 -38.00
C ILE A 658 -84.63 -66.39 -38.05
N ASP A 659 -84.07 -66.51 -39.26
CA ASP A 659 -82.64 -66.73 -39.49
C ASP A 659 -82.07 -67.91 -38.65
N GLY A 660 -82.88 -68.97 -38.50
CA GLY A 660 -82.57 -70.14 -37.68
C GLY A 660 -82.70 -69.96 -36.16
N LYS A 661 -83.00 -68.75 -35.65
CA LYS A 661 -83.27 -68.49 -34.22
C LYS A 661 -84.75 -68.72 -33.91
N LYS A 662 -85.04 -69.56 -32.91
CA LYS A 662 -86.42 -69.83 -32.47
C LYS A 662 -87.04 -68.61 -31.81
N LEU A 663 -88.23 -68.23 -32.26
CA LEU A 663 -89.03 -67.16 -31.65
C LEU A 663 -89.78 -67.73 -30.43
N LEU A 664 -89.59 -67.11 -29.26
CA LEU A 664 -89.97 -67.70 -27.97
C LEU A 664 -91.42 -67.41 -27.56
N ASP A 665 -91.97 -66.24 -27.93
CA ASP A 665 -93.25 -65.73 -27.39
C ASP A 665 -94.43 -65.81 -28.38
N ILE A 666 -94.25 -66.42 -29.56
CA ILE A 666 -95.34 -66.61 -30.53
C ILE A 666 -96.20 -67.80 -30.12
N ASN A 667 -97.30 -67.51 -29.40
CA ASN A 667 -98.45 -68.37 -29.06
C ASN A 667 -98.36 -69.84 -29.51
N SER A 668 -97.86 -70.71 -28.62
CA SER A 668 -97.81 -72.17 -28.78
C SER A 668 -99.15 -72.88 -28.51
N ALA A 669 -100.28 -72.17 -28.66
CA ALA A 669 -101.63 -72.68 -28.42
C ALA A 669 -102.29 -73.17 -29.72
N PRO A 670 -103.10 -74.25 -29.70
CA PRO A 670 -103.78 -74.76 -30.89
C PRO A 670 -104.86 -73.78 -31.37
N VAL A 671 -104.71 -73.31 -32.62
CA VAL A 671 -105.65 -72.35 -33.23
C VAL A 671 -106.75 -73.10 -34.00
N THR A 672 -107.98 -73.02 -33.50
CA THR A 672 -109.17 -73.59 -34.17
C THR A 672 -109.67 -72.66 -35.30
N GLY A 673 -108.84 -72.46 -36.33
CA GLY A 673 -109.11 -71.57 -37.46
C GLY A 673 -107.95 -71.55 -38.47
N HIS A 674 -108.23 -71.30 -39.76
CA HIS A 674 -107.27 -71.51 -40.87
C HIS A 674 -106.23 -70.37 -41.04
N THR A 675 -105.91 -69.61 -39.99
CA THR A 675 -104.97 -68.48 -40.04
C THR A 675 -104.24 -68.33 -38.70
N ILE A 676 -102.93 -68.15 -38.72
CA ILE A 676 -102.11 -67.87 -37.52
C ILE A 676 -101.53 -66.47 -37.65
N PHE A 677 -102.08 -65.51 -36.90
CA PHE A 677 -101.64 -64.12 -36.97
C PHE A 677 -100.32 -63.93 -36.20
N VAL A 678 -99.22 -63.76 -36.92
CA VAL A 678 -97.88 -63.52 -36.37
C VAL A 678 -97.56 -62.02 -36.41
N SER A 679 -97.94 -61.30 -35.35
CA SER A 679 -97.60 -59.87 -35.27
C SER A 679 -96.12 -59.69 -34.95
N LEU A 680 -95.33 -59.30 -35.96
CA LEU A 680 -93.92 -58.92 -35.82
C LEU A 680 -93.80 -57.52 -35.20
N GLN A 681 -94.28 -57.37 -33.95
CA GLN A 681 -93.90 -56.24 -33.09
C GLN A 681 -92.36 -56.21 -32.96
N PRO A 682 -91.72 -55.02 -32.86
CA PRO A 682 -90.37 -54.80 -33.34
C PRO A 682 -89.32 -55.76 -32.72
N LEU A 683 -88.90 -56.74 -33.52
CA LEU A 683 -87.91 -57.77 -33.16
C LEU A 683 -86.45 -57.25 -33.15
N GLY A 684 -86.23 -55.97 -33.44
CA GLY A 684 -84.89 -55.37 -33.50
C GLY A 684 -84.02 -55.91 -34.64
N LEU A 685 -84.65 -56.29 -35.77
CA LEU A 685 -83.94 -56.74 -36.98
C LEU A 685 -83.26 -55.54 -37.66
N GLU A 686 -82.02 -55.72 -38.09
CA GLU A 686 -81.27 -54.74 -38.89
C GLU A 686 -81.71 -54.82 -40.37
N PRO A 687 -81.51 -53.77 -41.19
CA PRO A 687 -81.78 -53.83 -42.63
C PRO A 687 -80.98 -54.95 -43.32
N GLY A 688 -81.68 -55.84 -44.03
CA GLY A 688 -81.10 -57.07 -44.57
C GLY A 688 -82.15 -58.01 -45.18
N ILE A 689 -81.70 -59.15 -45.70
CA ILE A 689 -82.58 -60.25 -46.14
C ILE A 689 -82.67 -61.26 -45.00
N HIS A 690 -83.89 -61.56 -44.57
CA HIS A 690 -84.22 -62.48 -43.49
C HIS A 690 -85.05 -63.66 -44.00
N GLU A 691 -84.97 -64.79 -43.31
CA GLU A 691 -85.74 -65.99 -43.61
C GLU A 691 -86.62 -66.40 -42.42
N LEU A 692 -87.93 -66.23 -42.56
CA LEU A 692 -88.92 -66.73 -41.61
C LEU A 692 -89.27 -68.17 -41.98
N THR A 693 -89.06 -69.10 -41.04
CA THR A 693 -89.37 -70.52 -41.19
C THR A 693 -90.44 -70.96 -40.20
N CYS A 694 -91.47 -71.64 -40.68
CA CYS A 694 -92.42 -72.38 -39.85
C CYS A 694 -92.07 -73.87 -39.89
N VAL A 695 -91.96 -74.50 -38.73
CA VAL A 695 -91.84 -75.96 -38.58
C VAL A 695 -93.11 -76.48 -37.94
N VAL A 696 -93.76 -77.44 -38.59
CA VAL A 696 -94.99 -78.08 -38.13
C VAL A 696 -94.72 -79.53 -37.76
N THR A 697 -95.34 -80.01 -36.67
CA THR A 697 -95.25 -81.40 -36.22
C THR A 697 -96.65 -82.02 -36.24
N ASN A 698 -96.79 -83.23 -36.79
CA ASN A 698 -98.07 -83.95 -36.79
C ASN A 698 -98.21 -84.91 -35.59
N SER A 699 -99.34 -85.60 -35.49
CA SER A 699 -99.64 -86.58 -34.42
C SER A 699 -98.76 -87.85 -34.44
N THR A 700 -97.88 -88.02 -35.42
CA THR A 700 -96.94 -89.16 -35.55
C THR A 700 -95.48 -88.69 -35.59
N GLU A 701 -95.18 -87.55 -34.97
CA GLU A 701 -93.84 -86.90 -34.88
C GLU A 701 -93.16 -86.56 -36.22
N VAL A 702 -93.85 -86.68 -37.36
CA VAL A 702 -93.31 -86.25 -38.65
C VAL A 702 -93.27 -84.72 -38.66
N LYS A 703 -92.08 -84.18 -38.90
CA LYS A 703 -91.84 -82.74 -39.03
C LYS A 703 -91.77 -82.33 -40.50
N SER A 704 -92.49 -81.27 -40.83
CA SER A 704 -92.41 -80.58 -42.13
C SER A 704 -92.08 -79.11 -41.88
N SER A 705 -91.48 -78.44 -42.87
CA SER A 705 -91.12 -77.03 -42.76
C SER A 705 -91.30 -76.29 -44.07
N GLY A 706 -91.72 -75.03 -43.98
CA GLY A 706 -91.74 -74.08 -45.09
C GLY A 706 -91.15 -72.75 -44.65
N SER A 707 -90.45 -72.07 -45.55
CA SER A 707 -89.85 -70.75 -45.28
C SER A 707 -90.22 -69.73 -46.34
N VAL A 708 -90.09 -68.46 -45.97
CA VAL A 708 -90.28 -67.29 -46.84
C VAL A 708 -89.20 -66.26 -46.55
N ARG A 709 -88.66 -65.65 -47.60
CA ARG A 709 -87.64 -64.59 -47.48
C ARG A 709 -88.24 -63.21 -47.70
N PHE A 710 -87.76 -62.26 -46.92
CA PHE A 710 -88.17 -60.88 -46.99
C PHE A 710 -86.98 -59.96 -46.73
N SER A 711 -86.99 -58.77 -47.33
CA SER A 711 -85.93 -57.76 -47.18
C SER A 711 -86.45 -56.56 -46.41
N ILE A 712 -85.81 -56.23 -45.29
CA ILE A 712 -86.00 -54.96 -44.59
C ILE A 712 -85.03 -53.96 -45.21
N THR A 713 -85.52 -52.82 -45.70
CA THR A 713 -84.69 -51.80 -46.38
C THR A 713 -84.43 -50.54 -45.55
N ASN A 714 -85.22 -50.32 -44.48
CA ASN A 714 -85.05 -49.29 -43.44
C ASN A 714 -85.62 -49.83 -42.12
#